data_AF-A0A8H4W2L0-F1
#
_entry.id   AF-A0A8H4W2L0-F1
#
_cell.length_a   1.000
_cell.length_b   1.000
_cell.length_c   1.000
_cell.angle_alpha   90.00
_cell.angle_beta   90.00
_cell.angle_gamma   90.00
#
_symmetry.space_group_name_H-M   'P 1'
#
loop_
_entity.id
_entity.type
_entity.pdbx_description
1 polymer ?
#
loop_
_entity_poly.entity_id
_entity_poly.type
_entity_poly.pdbx_seq_one_letter_code
_entity_poly.pdbx_strand_id
1 'polypeptide(L)'
;MVQTMAFQQTILFDTITVQALATIILGFITVYTVARCTYLLYFHPLSKYPGPRIAAVSNIWYGYHWLSGRYPWAIDNVLRKYGDVVRIAPNELVFLTPQATIDIFSPNQKGLETWVKTDFNNRGDDLGGIIWEQDPARHHQVLKKIAPGFSKRSMRAMEPLVHQYIDYFVERMQELGNAPEGVGLVQWTNWLAMDLSSELSWNEKMNQMKDLKNSIYLEVLIGFNQYSTVMQVFKRFPLLKPFQYLWVPLAKLNSWATMEKNVDEKVGGRIDRRGKTQHVDFFEYVLPADSPLPTDIRELKQLTSVTVQLMLAGFDPISHWFYGTLFFLLQEPKSLKILVEEIRNAFKSYNDITPESVISLPYLQACLKETLRMLPSNLTGFPRLSPGAMVDGEYIPKGVHVQTSILALGRSPRYFHEPLHYRPHRWLPAEHPLYDDKFAHDDLKGFFFFILGPRRAIAQDRGGKPQIVHSIPVPTLLPGTVIVKTVAVALNPSDYKICAAFPTPGAGVGTDFAGTVVAVADGTGTDLAPGDLVCGVTNSADLETTENGAFAEYVRAPTEFILRVPGPGRATKPGIGISDMDMAKGASLGTALATCTLALWGADALNLPATPDSPQPSNSKTPLPVLVYGGSTATGTTIQLLKLSGLDPITTCSPSNFDLVRSYGATAVFDYSRPDTATNIKEYTGGRLKHVMDCISGKESVECCYAAMARTGGRYASLNQVLMSCWPRGELFMPPL
;
A
#
# COMPACT_ATOMS: atom_id res chain seq x y z
N MET A 1 -17.46 -59.65 68.63
CA MET A 1 -17.91 -58.27 68.38
C MET A 1 -17.25 -57.73 67.11
N VAL A 2 -17.41 -58.45 65.99
CA VAL A 2 -16.79 -58.15 64.66
C VAL A 2 -17.84 -58.37 63.57
N GLN A 3 -19.04 -57.82 63.77
CA GLN A 3 -20.16 -58.00 62.82
C GLN A 3 -20.98 -56.72 62.63
N THR A 4 -20.37 -55.55 62.83
CA THR A 4 -21.09 -54.26 62.78
C THR A 4 -20.28 -53.14 62.11
N MET A 5 -19.35 -53.47 61.21
CA MET A 5 -18.60 -52.48 60.43
C MET A 5 -18.54 -52.74 58.93
N ALA A 6 -19.14 -53.83 58.42
CA ALA A 6 -19.11 -54.15 56.99
C ALA A 6 -20.38 -53.72 56.22
N PHE A 7 -21.43 -53.23 56.89
CA PHE A 7 -22.73 -52.93 56.24
C PHE A 7 -22.98 -51.44 55.96
N GLN A 8 -22.01 -50.57 56.27
CA GLN A 8 -22.16 -49.11 56.07
C GLN A 8 -21.45 -48.56 54.83
N GLN A 9 -20.73 -49.38 54.05
CA GLN A 9 -20.08 -48.93 52.81
C GLN A 9 -20.83 -49.33 51.52
N THR A 10 -21.93 -50.08 51.62
CA THR A 10 -22.61 -50.68 50.45
C THR A 10 -23.98 -50.06 50.13
N ILE A 11 -24.30 -48.87 50.67
CA ILE A 11 -25.63 -48.22 50.50
C ILE A 11 -25.56 -46.89 49.71
N LEU A 12 -24.39 -46.48 49.20
CA LEU A 12 -24.26 -45.19 48.50
C LEU A 12 -24.47 -45.23 46.97
N PHE A 13 -24.65 -46.40 46.37
CA PHE A 13 -24.80 -46.55 44.91
C PHE A 13 -25.98 -47.40 44.44
N ASP A 14 -26.94 -47.73 45.32
CA ASP A 14 -28.17 -48.38 44.87
C ASP A 14 -29.20 -47.34 44.41
N THR A 15 -29.29 -47.22 43.09
CA THR A 15 -30.35 -46.58 42.29
C THR A 15 -30.42 -45.05 42.26
N ILE A 16 -29.38 -44.41 41.70
CA ILE A 16 -29.66 -43.18 40.93
C ILE A 16 -30.52 -43.61 39.73
N THR A 17 -31.82 -43.34 39.79
CA THR A 17 -32.71 -43.60 38.66
C THR A 17 -32.26 -42.79 37.45
N VAL A 18 -32.53 -43.26 36.23
CA VAL A 18 -32.22 -42.51 35.00
C VAL A 18 -32.81 -41.09 35.05
N GLN A 19 -33.97 -40.93 35.70
CA GLN A 19 -34.60 -39.63 35.96
C GLN A 19 -33.78 -38.75 36.91
N ALA A 20 -33.26 -39.30 38.00
CA ALA A 20 -32.40 -38.56 38.93
C ALA A 20 -31.09 -38.12 38.25
N LEU A 21 -30.46 -39.00 37.47
CA LEU A 21 -29.25 -38.67 36.71
C LEU A 21 -29.53 -37.58 35.66
N ALA A 22 -30.62 -37.69 34.91
CA ALA A 22 -31.02 -36.68 33.93
C ALA A 22 -31.31 -35.32 34.58
N THR A 23 -31.95 -35.32 35.76
CA THR A 23 -32.24 -34.09 36.53
C THR A 23 -30.96 -33.42 37.01
N ILE A 24 -30.00 -34.21 37.52
CA ILE A 24 -28.69 -33.70 37.95
C ILE A 24 -27.93 -33.10 36.77
N ILE A 25 -27.87 -33.82 35.63
CA ILE A 25 -27.21 -33.33 34.42
C ILE A 25 -27.87 -32.03 33.92
N LEU A 26 -29.19 -31.98 33.84
CA LEU A 26 -29.92 -30.79 33.42
C LEU A 26 -29.71 -29.62 34.39
N GLY A 27 -29.66 -29.90 35.70
CA GLY A 27 -29.31 -28.94 36.74
C GLY A 27 -27.92 -28.34 36.52
N PHE A 28 -26.90 -29.18 36.32
CA PHE A 28 -25.53 -28.72 36.01
C PHE A 28 -25.46 -27.90 34.71
N ILE A 29 -26.13 -28.34 33.64
CA ILE A 29 -26.18 -27.60 32.37
C ILE A 29 -26.83 -26.23 32.58
N THR A 30 -27.93 -26.17 33.34
CA THR A 30 -28.64 -24.92 33.64
C THR A 30 -27.76 -23.97 34.44
N VAL A 31 -27.17 -24.43 35.54
CA VAL A 31 -26.26 -23.62 36.38
C VAL A 31 -25.06 -23.14 35.57
N TYR A 32 -24.41 -24.02 34.82
CA TYR A 32 -23.30 -23.66 33.94
C TYR A 32 -23.69 -22.60 32.91
N THR A 33 -24.86 -22.77 32.28
CA THR A 33 -25.36 -21.84 31.24
C THR A 33 -25.65 -20.46 31.84
N VAL A 34 -26.35 -20.40 32.98
CA VAL A 34 -26.65 -19.14 33.69
C VAL A 34 -25.36 -18.46 34.15
N ALA A 35 -24.43 -19.20 34.77
CA ALA A 35 -23.15 -18.67 35.21
C ALA A 35 -22.33 -18.13 34.03
N ARG A 36 -22.25 -18.88 32.92
CA ARG A 36 -21.55 -18.48 31.70
C ARG A 36 -22.20 -17.25 31.06
N CYS A 37 -23.52 -17.20 30.92
CA CYS A 37 -24.22 -16.04 30.38
C CYS A 37 -23.98 -14.78 31.24
N THR A 38 -24.05 -14.93 32.57
CA THR A 38 -23.77 -13.85 33.51
C THR A 38 -22.33 -13.35 33.36
N TYR A 39 -21.36 -14.26 33.30
CA TYR A 39 -19.96 -13.92 33.03
C TYR A 39 -19.79 -13.18 31.71
N LEU A 40 -20.36 -13.72 30.62
CA LEU A 40 -20.23 -13.13 29.28
C LEU A 40 -20.85 -11.74 29.16
N LEU A 41 -21.93 -11.47 29.89
CA LEU A 41 -22.62 -10.17 29.85
C LEU A 41 -21.95 -9.11 30.73
N TYR A 42 -21.44 -9.48 31.91
CA TYR A 42 -21.02 -8.49 32.92
C TYR A 42 -19.54 -8.50 33.26
N PHE A 43 -18.83 -9.61 33.08
CA PHE A 43 -17.46 -9.78 33.56
C PHE A 43 -16.44 -10.07 32.46
N HIS A 44 -16.90 -10.49 31.27
CA HIS A 44 -16.03 -10.70 30.13
C HIS A 44 -15.34 -9.38 29.72
N PRO A 45 -14.07 -9.39 29.26
CA PRO A 45 -13.37 -8.16 28.84
C PRO A 45 -14.11 -7.34 27.78
N LEU A 46 -14.94 -8.01 26.98
CA LEU A 46 -15.77 -7.38 25.95
C LEU A 46 -17.18 -6.95 26.42
N SER A 47 -17.49 -7.07 27.72
CA SER A 47 -18.80 -6.68 28.28
C SER A 47 -19.09 -5.18 28.15
N LYS A 48 -18.04 -4.34 28.10
CA LYS A 48 -18.15 -2.90 27.88
C LYS A 48 -18.66 -2.52 26.48
N TYR A 49 -18.50 -3.38 25.49
CA TYR A 49 -18.89 -3.07 24.11
C TYR A 49 -20.36 -3.37 23.87
N PRO A 50 -21.10 -2.46 23.22
CA PRO A 50 -22.52 -2.66 22.93
C PRO A 50 -22.73 -3.73 21.86
N GLY A 51 -23.95 -4.27 21.77
CA GLY A 51 -24.32 -5.23 20.74
C GLY A 51 -25.57 -6.03 21.08
N PRO A 52 -26.04 -6.90 20.17
CA PRO A 52 -27.16 -7.79 20.46
C PRO A 52 -26.83 -8.71 21.65
N ARG A 53 -27.69 -8.72 22.69
CA ARG A 53 -27.44 -9.53 23.90
C ARG A 53 -27.23 -11.02 23.60
N ILE A 54 -27.96 -11.56 22.62
CA ILE A 54 -27.81 -12.95 22.18
C ILE A 54 -26.43 -13.22 21.53
N ALA A 55 -25.85 -12.22 20.86
CA ALA A 55 -24.52 -12.30 20.28
C ALA A 55 -23.43 -12.25 21.36
N ALA A 56 -23.63 -11.47 22.42
CA ALA A 56 -22.70 -11.40 23.54
C ALA A 56 -22.54 -12.74 24.29
N VAL A 57 -23.61 -13.56 24.36
CA VAL A 57 -23.60 -14.83 25.11
C VAL A 57 -23.44 -16.07 24.24
N SER A 58 -23.69 -15.99 22.93
CA SER A 58 -23.69 -17.16 22.05
C SER A 58 -23.32 -16.84 20.59
N ASN A 59 -22.86 -17.84 19.85
CA ASN A 59 -22.66 -17.76 18.40
C ASN A 59 -23.97 -17.91 17.60
N ILE A 60 -25.14 -18.02 18.24
CA ILE A 60 -26.43 -18.25 17.57
C ILE A 60 -26.79 -17.07 16.67
N TRP A 61 -26.54 -15.84 17.12
CA TRP A 61 -26.79 -14.63 16.31
C TRP A 61 -25.99 -14.65 15.02
N TYR A 62 -24.68 -14.94 15.13
CA TYR A 62 -23.80 -15.12 13.97
C TYR A 62 -24.33 -16.22 13.06
N GLY A 63 -24.60 -17.41 13.60
CA GLY A 63 -25.07 -18.55 12.83
C GLY A 63 -26.38 -18.28 12.07
N TYR A 64 -27.34 -17.63 12.72
CA TYR A 64 -28.61 -17.25 12.10
C TYR A 64 -28.42 -16.32 10.90
N HIS A 65 -27.71 -15.20 11.09
CA HIS A 65 -27.51 -14.22 10.01
C HIS A 65 -26.59 -14.73 8.90
N TRP A 66 -25.64 -15.59 9.24
CA TRP A 66 -24.76 -16.24 8.27
C TRP A 66 -25.54 -17.23 7.40
N LEU A 67 -26.32 -18.14 8.02
CA LEU A 67 -27.15 -19.12 7.29
C LEU A 67 -28.29 -18.46 6.50
N SER A 68 -28.79 -17.29 6.93
CA SER A 68 -29.81 -16.56 6.18
C SER A 68 -29.27 -15.84 4.94
N GLY A 69 -27.95 -15.82 4.73
CA GLY A 69 -27.31 -15.06 3.66
C GLY A 69 -27.42 -13.54 3.83
N ARG A 70 -27.76 -13.06 5.03
CA ARG A 70 -27.96 -11.61 5.31
C ARG A 70 -26.92 -11.04 6.27
N TYR A 71 -25.86 -11.78 6.57
CA TYR A 71 -24.80 -11.38 7.50
C TYR A 71 -24.23 -9.96 7.25
N PRO A 72 -23.86 -9.56 6.02
CA PRO A 72 -23.29 -8.24 5.79
C PRO A 72 -24.24 -7.09 6.14
N TRP A 73 -25.54 -7.26 5.84
CA TRP A 73 -26.58 -6.28 6.21
C TRP A 73 -26.90 -6.31 7.70
N ALA A 74 -26.82 -7.48 8.35
CA ALA A 74 -26.95 -7.57 9.80
C ALA A 74 -25.82 -6.79 10.49
N ILE A 75 -24.59 -6.88 9.98
CA ILE A 75 -23.44 -6.10 10.43
C ILE A 75 -23.66 -4.59 10.23
N ASP A 76 -24.08 -4.15 9.03
CA ASP A 76 -24.44 -2.75 8.75
C ASP A 76 -25.51 -2.24 9.76
N ASN A 77 -26.55 -3.04 10.01
CA ASN A 77 -27.62 -2.68 10.94
C ASN A 77 -27.14 -2.53 12.39
N VAL A 78 -26.30 -3.44 12.88
CA VAL A 78 -25.80 -3.35 14.27
C VAL A 78 -24.82 -2.20 14.45
N LEU A 79 -23.97 -1.92 13.46
CA LEU A 79 -23.07 -0.75 13.48
C LEU A 79 -23.87 0.56 13.49
N ARG A 80 -24.93 0.67 12.67
CA ARG A 80 -25.85 1.82 12.70
C ARG A 80 -26.58 1.99 14.03
N LYS A 81 -26.93 0.88 14.69
CA LYS A 81 -27.74 0.89 15.91
C LYS A 81 -26.91 1.13 17.18
N TYR A 82 -25.74 0.51 17.28
CA TYR A 82 -24.97 0.44 18.52
C TYR A 82 -23.71 1.32 18.51
N GLY A 83 -23.25 1.78 17.33
CA GLY A 83 -22.10 2.67 17.18
C GLY A 83 -20.93 2.01 16.46
N ASP A 84 -19.74 2.58 16.66
CA ASP A 84 -18.55 2.28 15.84
C ASP A 84 -17.87 0.96 16.15
N VAL A 85 -18.03 0.46 17.38
CA VAL A 85 -17.46 -0.80 17.85
C VAL A 85 -18.56 -1.64 18.47
N VAL A 86 -18.82 -2.81 17.89
CA VAL A 86 -19.96 -3.65 18.28
C VAL A 86 -19.53 -5.09 18.51
N ARG A 87 -19.99 -5.67 19.62
CA ARG A 87 -19.81 -7.09 19.93
C ARG A 87 -20.85 -7.94 19.21
N ILE A 88 -20.37 -8.81 18.33
CA ILE A 88 -21.18 -9.61 17.39
C ILE A 88 -21.07 -11.12 17.58
N ALA A 89 -20.18 -11.55 18.48
CA ALA A 89 -20.13 -12.89 19.06
C ALA A 89 -19.46 -12.82 20.45
N PRO A 90 -19.42 -13.90 21.24
CA PRO A 90 -18.89 -13.84 22.60
C PRO A 90 -17.46 -13.30 22.69
N ASN A 91 -16.62 -13.56 21.68
CA ASN A 91 -15.23 -13.13 21.62
C ASN A 91 -14.89 -12.40 20.30
N GLU A 92 -15.83 -11.64 19.74
CA GLU A 92 -15.65 -10.96 18.45
C GLU A 92 -16.25 -9.55 18.42
N LEU A 93 -15.48 -8.63 17.86
CA LEU A 93 -15.85 -7.23 17.62
C LEU A 93 -15.84 -6.91 16.12
N VAL A 94 -16.74 -6.01 15.72
CA VAL A 94 -16.71 -5.37 14.41
C VAL A 94 -16.54 -3.86 14.56
N PHE A 95 -15.72 -3.29 13.68
CA PHE A 95 -15.40 -1.86 13.62
C PHE A 95 -15.92 -1.24 12.32
N LEU A 96 -16.41 0.01 12.41
CA LEU A 96 -16.89 0.77 11.25
C LEU A 96 -15.84 1.74 10.69
N THR A 97 -14.94 2.26 11.53
CA THR A 97 -14.10 3.44 11.23
C THR A 97 -12.94 3.13 10.28
N PRO A 98 -12.56 4.08 9.39
CA PRO A 98 -11.36 3.97 8.56
C PRO A 98 -10.08 3.72 9.36
N GLN A 99 -9.92 4.41 10.51
CA GLN A 99 -8.76 4.25 11.37
C GLN A 99 -8.61 2.81 11.89
N ALA A 100 -9.70 2.18 12.36
CA ALA A 100 -9.67 0.76 12.73
C ALA A 100 -9.24 -0.16 11.57
N THR A 101 -9.60 0.16 10.32
CA THR A 101 -9.11 -0.58 9.15
C THR A 101 -7.60 -0.42 8.99
N ILE A 102 -7.08 0.78 9.22
CA ILE A 102 -5.64 1.05 9.25
C ILE A 102 -4.96 0.25 10.36
N ASP A 103 -5.46 0.29 11.58
CA ASP A 103 -4.82 -0.35 12.73
C ASP A 103 -4.80 -1.88 12.61
N ILE A 104 -5.88 -2.48 12.10
CA ILE A 104 -6.04 -3.95 12.00
C ILE A 104 -5.26 -4.53 10.81
N PHE A 105 -5.21 -3.82 9.68
CA PHE A 105 -4.67 -4.36 8.43
C PHE A 105 -3.36 -3.74 7.97
N SER A 106 -2.83 -2.73 8.67
CA SER A 106 -1.51 -2.21 8.35
C SER A 106 -0.44 -3.29 8.44
N PRO A 107 0.59 -3.23 7.57
CA PRO A 107 1.71 -4.15 7.65
C PRO A 107 2.39 -4.11 9.01
N ASN A 108 2.99 -5.24 9.38
CA ASN A 108 3.62 -5.41 10.68
C ASN A 108 4.63 -4.28 10.99
N GLN A 109 4.49 -3.67 12.16
CA GLN A 109 5.45 -2.69 12.67
C GLN A 109 6.49 -3.40 13.53
N LYS A 110 7.77 -3.04 13.36
CA LYS A 110 8.87 -3.65 14.12
C LYS A 110 8.64 -3.42 15.62
N GLY A 111 8.56 -4.50 16.40
CA GLY A 111 8.34 -4.44 17.85
C GLY A 111 6.88 -4.58 18.31
N LEU A 112 5.92 -4.63 17.38
CA LEU A 112 4.53 -4.97 17.68
C LEU A 112 4.23 -6.42 17.28
N GLU A 113 3.35 -7.07 18.03
CA GLU A 113 2.84 -8.40 17.69
C GLU A 113 1.91 -8.30 16.45
N THR A 114 1.99 -9.28 15.55
CA THR A 114 1.27 -9.28 14.26
C THR A 114 -0.21 -9.61 14.42
N TRP A 115 -1.09 -8.92 13.70
CA TRP A 115 -2.49 -9.31 13.50
C TRP A 115 -2.58 -10.59 12.65
N VAL A 116 -2.89 -11.72 13.28
CA VAL A 116 -2.91 -13.04 12.62
C VAL A 116 -4.26 -13.31 11.95
N LYS A 117 -4.28 -13.98 10.80
CA LYS A 117 -5.54 -14.45 10.19
C LYS A 117 -6.21 -15.49 11.08
N THR A 118 -7.54 -15.41 11.21
CA THR A 118 -8.31 -16.46 11.90
C THR A 118 -8.34 -17.76 11.09
N ASP A 119 -8.93 -18.83 11.65
CA ASP A 119 -9.15 -20.10 10.95
C ASP A 119 -10.31 -20.04 9.94
N PHE A 120 -10.74 -18.82 9.60
CA PHE A 120 -11.72 -18.55 8.57
C PHE A 120 -11.23 -19.10 7.23
N ASN A 121 -12.09 -19.87 6.56
CA ASN A 121 -11.80 -20.65 5.35
C ASN A 121 -10.74 -21.77 5.47
N ASN A 122 -10.06 -21.92 6.61
CA ASN A 122 -9.15 -23.04 6.86
C ASN A 122 -9.93 -24.37 6.93
N ARG A 123 -9.50 -25.43 6.25
CA ARG A 123 -10.22 -26.71 6.19
C ARG A 123 -9.59 -27.83 7.01
N GLY A 124 -8.58 -27.51 7.83
CA GLY A 124 -7.96 -28.45 8.76
C GLY A 124 -6.76 -29.21 8.19
N ASP A 125 -6.25 -28.80 7.03
CA ASP A 125 -4.97 -29.22 6.50
C ASP A 125 -3.89 -28.19 6.85
N ASP A 126 -2.74 -28.64 7.38
CA ASP A 126 -1.55 -27.81 7.69
C ASP A 126 -0.83 -27.32 6.40
N LEU A 127 -1.59 -27.11 5.33
CA LEU A 127 -1.21 -26.83 3.95
C LEU A 127 -1.85 -25.52 3.49
N GLY A 128 -1.78 -24.50 4.35
CA GLY A 128 -2.21 -23.15 4.04
C GLY A 128 -1.65 -22.70 2.70
N GLY A 129 -2.53 -22.30 1.79
CA GLY A 129 -2.13 -21.60 0.57
C GLY A 129 -1.81 -20.15 0.90
N ILE A 130 -2.57 -19.20 0.36
CA ILE A 130 -2.36 -17.77 0.60
C ILE A 130 -3.52 -17.19 1.42
N ILE A 131 -4.76 -17.48 1.01
CA ILE A 131 -5.96 -16.79 1.49
C ILE A 131 -6.15 -17.01 3.01
N TRP A 132 -5.98 -18.25 3.48
CA TRP A 132 -6.21 -18.66 4.88
C TRP A 132 -4.94 -19.19 5.59
N GLU A 133 -3.75 -18.85 5.09
CA GLU A 133 -2.50 -19.14 5.82
C GLU A 133 -2.42 -18.23 7.06
N GLN A 134 -2.33 -18.86 8.24
CA GLN A 134 -2.32 -18.17 9.53
C GLN A 134 -0.90 -17.84 9.97
N ASP A 135 0.10 -18.61 9.54
CA ASP A 135 1.50 -18.33 9.84
C ASP A 135 2.00 -17.18 8.95
N PRO A 136 2.30 -16.00 9.51
CA PRO A 136 2.74 -14.85 8.72
C PRO A 136 4.04 -15.12 7.94
N ALA A 137 4.93 -15.97 8.46
CA ALA A 137 6.19 -16.31 7.82
C ALA A 137 5.95 -17.20 6.59
N ARG A 138 5.11 -18.24 6.72
CA ARG A 138 4.73 -19.08 5.57
C ARG A 138 3.96 -18.28 4.52
N HIS A 139 3.03 -17.45 4.95
CA HIS A 139 2.30 -16.56 4.05
C HIS A 139 3.25 -15.67 3.25
N HIS A 140 4.26 -15.08 3.91
CA HIS A 140 5.28 -14.26 3.24
C HIS A 140 6.12 -15.07 2.25
N GLN A 141 6.51 -16.31 2.59
CA GLN A 141 7.26 -17.19 1.69
C GLN A 141 6.47 -17.52 0.41
N VAL A 142 5.19 -17.85 0.54
CA VAL A 142 4.31 -18.13 -0.61
C VAL A 142 4.11 -16.87 -1.46
N LEU A 143 3.85 -15.72 -0.83
CA LEU A 143 3.72 -14.44 -1.54
C LEU A 143 4.99 -14.09 -2.34
N LYS A 144 6.18 -14.33 -1.76
CA LYS A 144 7.46 -14.05 -2.44
C LYS A 144 7.62 -14.82 -3.75
N LYS A 145 7.07 -16.05 -3.84
CA LYS A 145 7.10 -16.86 -5.07
C LYS A 145 6.18 -16.30 -6.16
N ILE A 146 5.02 -15.78 -5.77
CA ILE A 146 3.96 -15.39 -6.70
C ILE A 146 4.08 -13.91 -7.12
N ALA A 147 4.63 -13.06 -6.26
CA ALA A 147 4.77 -11.62 -6.51
C ALA A 147 5.36 -11.25 -7.89
N PRO A 148 6.38 -11.96 -8.43
CA PRO A 148 6.88 -11.69 -9.78
C PRO A 148 5.82 -11.81 -10.88
N GLY A 149 4.82 -12.69 -10.71
CA GLY A 149 3.72 -12.86 -11.67
C GLY A 149 2.78 -11.66 -11.77
N PHE A 150 2.80 -10.77 -10.78
CA PHE A 150 2.04 -9.51 -10.79
C PHE A 150 2.91 -8.30 -11.18
N SER A 151 4.11 -8.53 -11.72
CA SER A 151 4.97 -7.45 -12.21
C SER A 151 4.41 -6.81 -13.49
N LYS A 152 4.79 -5.55 -13.76
CA LYS A 152 4.40 -4.86 -15.02
C LYS A 152 4.79 -5.66 -16.27
N ARG A 153 5.95 -6.35 -16.23
CA ARG A 153 6.42 -7.20 -17.32
C ARG A 153 5.49 -8.41 -17.51
N SER A 154 5.11 -9.08 -16.44
CA SER A 154 4.23 -10.24 -16.46
C SER A 154 2.83 -9.88 -16.93
N MET A 155 2.26 -8.79 -16.41
CA MET A 155 0.94 -8.30 -16.83
C MET A 155 0.89 -7.99 -18.33
N ARG A 156 1.93 -7.33 -18.88
CA ARG A 156 2.04 -7.11 -20.33
C ARG A 156 2.17 -8.39 -21.15
N ALA A 157 2.81 -9.42 -20.61
CA ALA A 157 2.90 -10.71 -21.29
C ALA A 157 1.56 -11.47 -21.33
N MET A 158 0.69 -11.22 -20.35
CA MET A 158 -0.65 -11.82 -20.25
C MET A 158 -1.72 -11.02 -21.01
N GLU A 159 -1.46 -9.75 -21.33
CA GLU A 159 -2.41 -8.84 -22.00
C GLU A 159 -3.03 -9.38 -23.29
N PRO A 160 -2.30 -10.00 -24.24
CA PRO A 160 -2.91 -10.53 -25.46
C PRO A 160 -3.99 -11.58 -25.18
N LEU A 161 -3.82 -12.37 -24.12
CA LEU A 161 -4.81 -13.37 -23.71
C LEU A 161 -6.09 -12.71 -23.18
N VAL A 162 -5.94 -11.62 -22.41
CA VAL A 162 -7.08 -10.84 -21.90
C VAL A 162 -7.88 -10.29 -23.09
N HIS A 163 -7.22 -9.70 -24.08
CA HIS A 163 -7.88 -9.20 -25.28
C HIS A 163 -8.63 -10.29 -26.04
N GLN A 164 -8.01 -11.46 -26.25
CA GLN A 164 -8.67 -12.59 -26.92
C GLN A 164 -10.03 -12.94 -26.28
N TYR A 165 -10.09 -12.98 -24.95
CA TYR A 165 -11.32 -13.32 -24.24
C TYR A 165 -12.35 -12.18 -24.22
N ILE A 166 -11.90 -10.93 -24.09
CA ILE A 166 -12.78 -9.75 -24.14
C ILE A 166 -13.37 -9.57 -25.54
N ASP A 167 -12.57 -9.75 -26.58
CA ASP A 167 -13.01 -9.65 -27.98
C ASP A 167 -14.07 -10.71 -28.28
N TYR A 168 -13.83 -11.95 -27.84
CA TYR A 168 -14.82 -13.01 -27.96
C TYR A 168 -16.11 -12.70 -27.20
N PHE A 169 -16.00 -12.16 -25.97
CA PHE A 169 -17.17 -11.74 -25.21
C PHE A 169 -17.97 -10.67 -25.98
N VAL A 170 -17.30 -9.64 -26.51
CA VAL A 170 -17.94 -8.56 -27.27
C VAL A 170 -18.62 -9.09 -28.53
N GLU A 171 -17.96 -9.97 -29.29
CA GLU A 171 -18.52 -10.66 -30.46
C GLU A 171 -19.81 -11.39 -30.09
N ARG A 172 -19.78 -12.22 -29.04
CA ARG A 172 -20.97 -12.95 -28.56
C ARG A 172 -22.08 -12.02 -28.09
N MET A 173 -21.76 -10.90 -27.44
CA MET A 173 -22.76 -9.92 -27.02
C MET A 173 -23.40 -9.20 -28.21
N GLN A 174 -22.69 -8.98 -29.31
CA GLN A 174 -23.27 -8.41 -30.54
C GLN A 174 -24.23 -9.38 -31.21
N GLU A 175 -23.87 -10.67 -31.25
CA GLU A 175 -24.73 -11.71 -31.84
C GLU A 175 -25.99 -11.97 -31.00
N LEU A 176 -25.81 -12.17 -29.69
CA LEU A 176 -26.89 -12.59 -28.79
C LEU A 176 -27.70 -11.41 -28.23
N GLY A 177 -27.12 -10.22 -28.15
CA GLY A 177 -27.76 -9.05 -27.54
C GLY A 177 -28.97 -8.53 -28.31
N ASN A 178 -29.13 -8.90 -29.58
CA ASN A 178 -30.29 -8.57 -30.41
C ASN A 178 -31.46 -9.56 -30.24
N ALA A 179 -31.27 -10.64 -29.46
CA ALA A 179 -32.32 -11.62 -29.23
C ALA A 179 -33.43 -11.04 -28.31
N PRO A 180 -34.71 -11.36 -28.55
CA PRO A 180 -35.83 -10.87 -27.74
C PRO A 180 -35.72 -11.20 -26.24
N GLU A 181 -35.14 -12.34 -25.92
CA GLU A 181 -34.90 -12.84 -24.57
C GLU A 181 -33.71 -12.16 -23.85
N GLY A 182 -32.87 -11.44 -24.60
CA GLY A 182 -31.63 -10.85 -24.09
C GLY A 182 -30.61 -11.89 -23.60
N VAL A 183 -29.63 -11.42 -22.82
CA VAL A 183 -28.55 -12.25 -22.28
C VAL A 183 -28.47 -12.14 -20.75
N GLY A 184 -28.28 -13.28 -20.09
CA GLY A 184 -28.06 -13.33 -18.65
C GLY A 184 -26.66 -12.83 -18.28
N LEU A 185 -26.53 -11.53 -17.94
CA LEU A 185 -25.22 -10.92 -17.66
C LEU A 185 -24.42 -11.68 -16.59
N VAL A 186 -25.03 -12.09 -15.48
CA VAL A 186 -24.32 -12.84 -14.41
C VAL A 186 -23.68 -14.12 -14.94
N GLN A 187 -24.37 -14.84 -15.84
CA GLN A 187 -23.85 -16.08 -16.41
C GLN A 187 -22.67 -15.78 -17.35
N TRP A 188 -22.83 -14.80 -18.23
CA TRP A 188 -21.80 -14.42 -19.19
C TRP A 188 -20.55 -13.82 -18.53
N THR A 189 -20.70 -12.98 -17.50
CA THR A 189 -19.56 -12.47 -16.73
C THR A 189 -18.86 -13.57 -15.94
N ASN A 190 -19.61 -14.55 -15.42
CA ASN A 190 -19.03 -15.72 -14.76
C ASN A 190 -18.23 -16.59 -15.74
N TRP A 191 -18.74 -16.84 -16.94
CA TRP A 191 -18.02 -17.59 -17.98
C TRP A 191 -16.75 -16.87 -18.42
N LEU A 192 -16.84 -15.57 -18.70
CA LEU A 192 -15.69 -14.75 -19.06
C LEU A 192 -14.61 -14.79 -17.97
N ALA A 193 -14.99 -14.50 -16.72
CA ALA A 193 -14.04 -14.44 -15.62
C ALA A 193 -13.42 -15.81 -15.32
N MET A 194 -14.18 -16.90 -15.40
CA MET A 194 -13.66 -18.23 -15.14
C MET A 194 -12.76 -18.74 -16.27
N ASP A 195 -13.14 -18.54 -17.54
CA ASP A 195 -12.31 -18.90 -18.69
C ASP A 195 -10.97 -18.16 -18.66
N LEU A 196 -11.02 -16.84 -18.41
CA LEU A 196 -9.82 -16.02 -18.27
C LEU A 196 -8.98 -16.46 -17.07
N SER A 197 -9.61 -16.69 -15.92
CA SER A 197 -8.89 -17.00 -14.68
C SER A 197 -8.23 -18.38 -14.70
N SER A 198 -8.83 -19.40 -15.33
CA SER A 198 -8.21 -20.72 -15.44
C SER A 198 -7.00 -20.70 -16.36
N GLU A 199 -7.10 -19.99 -17.50
CA GLU A 199 -6.00 -19.90 -18.46
C GLU A 199 -4.84 -19.08 -17.89
N LEU A 200 -5.11 -17.97 -17.20
CA LEU A 200 -4.09 -17.19 -16.48
C LEU A 200 -3.50 -17.91 -15.27
N SER A 201 -4.21 -18.83 -14.63
CA SER A 201 -3.71 -19.54 -13.44
C SER A 201 -2.82 -20.71 -13.80
N TRP A 202 -3.23 -21.55 -14.76
CA TRP A 202 -2.51 -22.79 -15.09
C TRP A 202 -2.61 -23.23 -16.56
N ASN A 203 -2.83 -22.32 -17.52
CA ASN A 203 -2.88 -22.64 -18.97
C ASN A 203 -3.95 -23.71 -19.30
N GLU A 204 -5.16 -23.55 -18.77
CA GLU A 204 -6.31 -24.40 -19.11
C GLU A 204 -7.47 -23.61 -19.71
N LYS A 205 -7.87 -24.01 -20.92
CA LYS A 205 -9.04 -23.50 -21.64
C LYS A 205 -10.28 -24.24 -21.20
N MET A 206 -11.14 -23.56 -20.44
CA MET A 206 -12.43 -24.12 -20.00
C MET A 206 -13.52 -24.00 -21.07
N ASN A 207 -13.38 -23.07 -22.02
CA ASN A 207 -14.26 -22.84 -23.17
C ASN A 207 -15.75 -22.63 -22.81
N GLN A 208 -16.07 -22.10 -21.62
CA GLN A 208 -17.46 -22.02 -21.16
C GLN A 208 -18.28 -21.04 -21.99
N MET A 209 -17.70 -19.91 -22.41
CA MET A 209 -18.39 -18.98 -23.31
C MET A 209 -18.68 -19.59 -24.68
N LYS A 210 -17.81 -20.50 -25.15
CA LYS A 210 -17.93 -21.16 -26.45
C LYS A 210 -18.94 -22.30 -26.42
N ASP A 211 -18.85 -23.14 -25.39
CA ASP A 211 -19.66 -24.34 -25.26
C ASP A 211 -21.03 -24.05 -24.61
N LEU A 212 -21.25 -22.81 -24.16
CA LEU A 212 -22.46 -22.34 -23.46
C LEU A 212 -22.79 -23.22 -22.25
N LYS A 213 -21.76 -23.72 -21.58
CA LYS A 213 -21.86 -24.71 -20.51
C LYS A 213 -20.88 -24.38 -19.40
N ASN A 214 -21.36 -24.51 -18.17
CA ASN A 214 -20.51 -24.36 -16.99
C ASN A 214 -19.46 -25.48 -16.95
N SER A 215 -18.24 -25.11 -16.59
CA SER A 215 -17.23 -26.05 -16.15
C SER A 215 -17.63 -26.69 -14.81
N ILE A 216 -17.09 -27.87 -14.52
CA ILE A 216 -17.28 -28.50 -13.20
C ILE A 216 -16.81 -27.58 -12.07
N TYR A 217 -15.76 -26.79 -12.30
CA TYR A 217 -15.26 -25.79 -11.35
C TYR A 217 -16.33 -24.74 -11.06
N LEU A 218 -16.92 -24.14 -12.08
CA LEU A 218 -17.95 -23.12 -11.92
C LEU A 218 -19.21 -23.68 -11.25
N GLU A 219 -19.67 -24.87 -11.65
CA GLU A 219 -20.84 -25.53 -11.03
C GLU A 219 -20.61 -25.84 -9.55
N VAL A 220 -19.42 -26.36 -9.23
CA VAL A 220 -19.03 -26.62 -7.85
C VAL A 220 -18.97 -25.31 -7.11
N LEU A 221 -18.28 -24.28 -7.60
CA LEU A 221 -18.09 -23.01 -6.90
C LEU A 221 -19.39 -22.24 -6.64
N ILE A 222 -20.30 -22.18 -7.61
CA ILE A 222 -21.63 -21.59 -7.41
C ILE A 222 -22.40 -22.37 -6.34
N GLY A 223 -22.31 -23.70 -6.35
CA GLY A 223 -22.92 -24.57 -5.34
C GLY A 223 -22.19 -24.61 -3.99
N PHE A 224 -20.91 -24.24 -3.98
CA PHE A 224 -19.97 -24.40 -2.88
C PHE A 224 -20.24 -23.39 -1.76
N ASN A 225 -20.83 -22.24 -2.09
CA ASN A 225 -21.19 -21.21 -1.10
C ASN A 225 -22.09 -21.77 0.02
N GLN A 226 -23.03 -22.67 -0.30
CA GLN A 226 -23.90 -23.30 0.71
C GLN A 226 -23.11 -24.26 1.61
N TYR A 227 -22.26 -25.10 1.04
CA TYR A 227 -21.42 -26.04 1.77
C TYR A 227 -20.44 -25.32 2.72
N SER A 228 -19.70 -24.34 2.19
CA SER A 228 -18.76 -23.52 2.97
C SER A 228 -19.47 -22.79 4.11
N THR A 229 -20.65 -22.21 3.85
CA THR A 229 -21.47 -21.52 4.85
C THR A 229 -21.82 -22.44 6.01
N VAL A 230 -22.29 -23.66 5.73
CA VAL A 230 -22.59 -24.66 6.76
C VAL A 230 -21.32 -25.00 7.55
N MET A 231 -20.22 -25.37 6.89
CA MET A 231 -18.98 -25.71 7.59
C MET A 231 -18.48 -24.59 8.51
N GLN A 232 -18.50 -23.32 8.05
CA GLN A 232 -18.04 -22.19 8.87
C GLN A 232 -18.88 -21.96 10.10
N VAL A 233 -20.20 -22.10 9.99
CA VAL A 233 -21.09 -21.95 11.14
C VAL A 233 -20.83 -23.07 12.13
N PHE A 234 -20.76 -24.32 11.67
CA PHE A 234 -20.57 -25.49 12.53
C PHE A 234 -19.21 -25.52 13.25
N LYS A 235 -18.16 -24.89 12.72
CA LYS A 235 -16.90 -24.67 13.47
C LYS A 235 -17.10 -23.93 14.79
N ARG A 236 -18.06 -23.00 14.83
CA ARG A 236 -18.40 -22.22 16.04
C ARG A 236 -19.28 -22.98 17.04
N PHE A 237 -19.72 -24.19 16.69
CA PHE A 237 -20.53 -25.07 17.53
C PHE A 237 -19.90 -26.48 17.63
N PRO A 238 -18.84 -26.67 18.46
CA PRO A 238 -18.09 -27.92 18.54
C PRO A 238 -18.97 -29.17 18.79
N LEU A 239 -20.00 -29.04 19.61
CA LEU A 239 -20.95 -30.13 19.90
C LEU A 239 -21.83 -30.51 18.70
N LEU A 240 -22.11 -29.56 17.80
CA LEU A 240 -22.91 -29.79 16.60
C LEU A 240 -22.07 -30.17 15.39
N LYS A 241 -20.75 -29.91 15.40
CA LYS A 241 -19.82 -30.16 14.30
C LYS A 241 -19.94 -31.57 13.69
N PRO A 242 -20.12 -32.68 14.44
CA PRO A 242 -20.30 -34.01 13.83
C PRO A 242 -21.53 -34.12 12.92
N PHE A 243 -22.56 -33.31 13.18
CA PHE A 243 -23.82 -33.33 12.43
C PHE A 243 -23.80 -32.42 11.18
N GLN A 244 -22.71 -31.72 10.90
CA GLN A 244 -22.64 -30.76 9.78
C GLN A 244 -23.01 -31.41 8.43
N TYR A 245 -22.67 -32.69 8.23
CA TYR A 245 -22.93 -33.42 6.99
C TYR A 245 -24.42 -33.76 6.78
N LEU A 246 -25.26 -33.71 7.82
CA LEU A 246 -26.72 -33.86 7.66
C LEU A 246 -27.34 -32.70 6.88
N TRP A 247 -26.67 -31.55 6.87
CA TRP A 247 -27.12 -30.31 6.24
C TRP A 247 -26.46 -30.07 4.88
N VAL A 248 -25.65 -31.02 4.41
CA VAL A 248 -24.94 -30.95 3.13
C VAL A 248 -25.54 -31.99 2.19
N PRO A 249 -26.07 -31.60 1.03
CA PRO A 249 -26.55 -32.56 0.03
C PRO A 249 -25.42 -33.49 -0.43
N LEU A 250 -25.62 -34.81 -0.40
CA LEU A 250 -24.61 -35.81 -0.82
C LEU A 250 -24.08 -35.55 -2.23
N ALA A 251 -24.92 -35.05 -3.14
CA ALA A 251 -24.52 -34.65 -4.49
C ALA A 251 -23.37 -33.63 -4.48
N LYS A 252 -23.39 -32.66 -3.54
CA LYS A 252 -22.34 -31.64 -3.42
C LYS A 252 -21.02 -32.20 -2.89
N LEU A 253 -21.07 -33.20 -2.01
CA LEU A 253 -19.85 -33.91 -1.55
C LEU A 253 -19.20 -34.68 -2.70
N ASN A 254 -19.99 -35.35 -3.54
CA ASN A 254 -19.48 -36.07 -4.71
C ASN A 254 -18.91 -35.11 -5.76
N SER A 255 -19.57 -33.99 -6.03
CA SER A 255 -19.04 -32.96 -6.94
C SER A 255 -17.72 -32.38 -6.43
N TRP A 256 -17.57 -32.20 -5.11
CA TRP A 256 -16.33 -31.73 -4.50
C TRP A 256 -15.18 -32.73 -4.68
N ALA A 257 -15.39 -34.01 -4.38
CA ALA A 257 -14.38 -35.04 -4.60
C ALA A 257 -13.97 -35.16 -6.08
N THR A 258 -14.93 -34.95 -6.99
CA THR A 258 -14.67 -34.93 -8.43
C THR A 258 -13.82 -33.72 -8.83
N MET A 259 -14.09 -32.54 -8.25
CA MET A 259 -13.28 -31.33 -8.46
C MET A 259 -11.84 -31.54 -7.96
N GLU A 260 -11.66 -32.08 -6.75
CA GLU A 260 -10.31 -32.35 -6.20
C GLU A 260 -9.51 -33.28 -7.12
N LYS A 261 -10.11 -34.38 -7.57
CA LYS A 261 -9.46 -35.29 -8.52
C LYS A 261 -9.09 -34.60 -9.84
N ASN A 262 -10.01 -33.82 -10.41
CA ASN A 262 -9.74 -33.07 -11.64
C ASN A 262 -8.63 -32.04 -11.43
N VAL A 263 -8.61 -31.34 -10.30
CA VAL A 263 -7.55 -30.40 -9.95
C VAL A 263 -6.19 -31.10 -9.93
N ASP A 264 -6.09 -32.23 -9.22
CA ASP A 264 -4.83 -32.98 -9.10
C ASP A 264 -4.33 -33.45 -10.47
N GLU A 265 -5.21 -33.97 -11.31
CA GLU A 265 -4.88 -34.39 -12.68
C GLU A 265 -4.42 -33.20 -13.54
N LYS A 266 -5.10 -32.05 -13.47
CA LYS A 266 -4.80 -30.87 -14.30
C LYS A 266 -3.53 -30.16 -13.85
N VAL A 267 -3.30 -30.04 -12.55
CA VAL A 267 -2.06 -29.49 -12.01
C VAL A 267 -0.89 -30.42 -12.33
N GLY A 268 -1.05 -31.73 -12.20
CA GLY A 268 -0.05 -32.70 -12.66
C GLY A 268 0.30 -32.51 -14.14
N GLY A 269 -0.70 -32.46 -15.02
CA GLY A 269 -0.50 -32.20 -16.44
C GLY A 269 0.09 -30.81 -16.76
N ARG A 270 -0.09 -29.81 -15.89
CA ARG A 270 0.58 -28.50 -16.02
C ARG A 270 2.04 -28.56 -15.58
N ILE A 271 2.39 -29.37 -14.58
CA ILE A 271 3.77 -29.63 -14.17
C ILE A 271 4.54 -30.32 -15.31
N ASP A 272 3.93 -31.30 -15.97
CA ASP A 272 4.57 -32.03 -17.10
C ASP A 272 4.85 -31.12 -18.31
N ARG A 273 4.04 -30.06 -18.49
CA ARG A 273 4.16 -29.07 -19.57
C ARG A 273 5.06 -27.88 -19.20
N ARG A 274 5.79 -27.93 -18.07
CA ARG A 274 6.65 -26.83 -17.61
C ARG A 274 7.66 -26.40 -18.68
N GLY A 275 7.77 -25.09 -18.90
CA GLY A 275 8.62 -24.52 -19.95
C GLY A 275 8.14 -24.74 -21.39
N LYS A 276 6.95 -25.34 -21.59
CA LYS A 276 6.36 -25.67 -22.90
C LYS A 276 4.94 -25.13 -23.05
N THR A 277 4.57 -24.08 -22.32
CA THR A 277 3.24 -23.47 -22.39
C THR A 277 3.09 -22.51 -23.57
N GLN A 278 1.86 -22.29 -24.01
CA GLN A 278 1.55 -21.39 -25.13
C GLN A 278 1.77 -19.92 -24.74
N HIS A 279 1.46 -19.57 -23.49
CA HIS A 279 1.70 -18.25 -22.92
C HIS A 279 2.09 -18.38 -21.43
N VAL A 280 2.50 -17.25 -20.86
CA VAL A 280 2.83 -17.14 -19.43
C VAL A 280 1.56 -17.24 -18.60
N ASP A 281 1.63 -17.95 -17.47
CA ASP A 281 0.59 -18.01 -16.43
C ASP A 281 1.19 -17.76 -15.05
N PHE A 282 0.34 -17.67 -14.03
CA PHE A 282 0.80 -17.54 -12.65
C PHE A 282 1.55 -18.78 -12.16
N PHE A 283 1.20 -19.97 -12.65
CA PHE A 283 1.87 -21.23 -12.28
C PHE A 283 3.37 -21.22 -12.58
N GLU A 284 3.78 -20.62 -13.70
CA GLU A 284 5.19 -20.51 -14.10
C GLU A 284 6.04 -19.75 -13.06
N TYR A 285 5.43 -18.85 -12.28
CA TYR A 285 6.12 -18.13 -11.20
C TYR A 285 6.17 -18.95 -9.91
N VAL A 286 5.18 -19.81 -9.67
CA VAL A 286 5.16 -20.69 -8.49
C VAL A 286 6.14 -21.85 -8.65
N LEU A 287 6.22 -22.41 -9.87
CA LEU A 287 7.13 -23.49 -10.24
C LEU A 287 7.84 -23.18 -11.57
N PRO A 288 8.92 -22.38 -11.55
CA PRO A 288 9.69 -22.03 -12.75
C PRO A 288 10.30 -23.23 -13.46
N ALA A 289 10.53 -23.11 -14.77
CA ALA A 289 11.16 -24.14 -15.60
C ALA A 289 12.47 -24.75 -15.06
N ASP A 290 13.27 -23.96 -14.34
CA ASP A 290 14.58 -24.38 -13.82
C ASP A 290 14.52 -24.84 -12.35
N SER A 291 13.34 -24.82 -11.73
CA SER A 291 13.17 -25.21 -10.33
C SER A 291 13.12 -26.73 -10.14
N PRO A 292 13.59 -27.25 -8.98
CA PRO A 292 13.44 -28.67 -8.67
C PRO A 292 11.95 -29.04 -8.61
N LEU A 293 11.61 -30.24 -9.09
CA LEU A 293 10.25 -30.75 -8.97
C LEU A 293 9.91 -31.00 -7.48
N PRO A 294 8.64 -30.81 -7.09
CA PRO A 294 8.19 -31.17 -5.75
C PRO A 294 8.51 -32.65 -5.49
N THR A 295 9.17 -32.92 -4.37
CA THR A 295 9.60 -34.29 -4.01
C THR A 295 8.65 -34.95 -3.01
N ASP A 296 7.91 -34.14 -2.25
CA ASP A 296 6.93 -34.59 -1.26
C ASP A 296 5.49 -34.31 -1.73
N ILE A 297 4.57 -35.23 -1.41
CA ILE A 297 3.12 -35.09 -1.58
C ILE A 297 2.63 -33.81 -0.89
N ARG A 298 3.23 -33.45 0.25
CA ARG A 298 2.89 -32.23 0.97
C ARG A 298 3.15 -30.97 0.13
N GLU A 299 4.32 -30.89 -0.51
CA GLU A 299 4.68 -29.76 -1.38
C GLU A 299 3.76 -29.68 -2.59
N LEU A 300 3.44 -30.82 -3.21
CA LEU A 300 2.52 -30.90 -4.34
C LEU A 300 1.11 -30.40 -3.96
N LYS A 301 0.59 -30.80 -2.79
CA LYS A 301 -0.70 -30.32 -2.29
C LYS A 301 -0.68 -28.82 -1.99
N GLN A 302 0.41 -28.29 -1.44
CA GLN A 302 0.56 -26.85 -1.21
C GLN A 302 0.55 -26.07 -2.53
N LEU A 303 1.31 -26.53 -3.53
CA LEU A 303 1.35 -25.94 -4.88
C LEU A 303 -0.04 -25.94 -5.53
N THR A 304 -0.73 -27.07 -5.43
CA THR A 304 -2.10 -27.25 -5.91
C THR A 304 -3.06 -26.28 -5.23
N SER A 305 -3.01 -26.19 -3.90
CA SER A 305 -3.82 -25.25 -3.10
C SER A 305 -3.60 -23.80 -3.49
N VAL A 306 -2.33 -23.38 -3.67
CA VAL A 306 -1.98 -22.04 -4.14
C VAL A 306 -2.56 -21.75 -5.51
N THR A 307 -2.47 -22.69 -6.44
CA THR A 307 -2.90 -22.45 -7.83
C THR A 307 -4.43 -22.40 -7.93
N VAL A 308 -5.13 -23.29 -7.23
CA VAL A 308 -6.60 -23.20 -7.14
C VAL A 308 -7.02 -21.87 -6.54
N GLN A 309 -6.35 -21.41 -5.48
CA GLN A 309 -6.67 -20.12 -4.86
C GLN A 309 -6.46 -18.93 -5.80
N LEU A 310 -5.43 -18.96 -6.66
CA LEU A 310 -5.24 -17.95 -7.69
C LEU A 310 -6.38 -17.95 -8.71
N MET A 311 -6.85 -19.12 -9.13
CA MET A 311 -8.02 -19.24 -9.99
C MET A 311 -9.29 -18.69 -9.30
N LEU A 312 -9.52 -19.04 -8.03
CA LEU A 312 -10.69 -18.53 -7.31
C LEU A 312 -10.66 -17.01 -7.14
N ALA A 313 -9.48 -16.47 -6.81
CA ALA A 313 -9.27 -15.04 -6.62
C ALA A 313 -9.33 -14.25 -7.94
N GLY A 314 -8.98 -14.87 -9.07
CA GLY A 314 -9.11 -14.27 -10.40
C GLY A 314 -10.54 -14.34 -10.97
N PHE A 315 -11.32 -15.35 -10.60
CA PHE A 315 -12.70 -15.50 -11.08
C PHE A 315 -13.69 -14.58 -10.34
N ASP A 316 -13.87 -14.78 -9.04
CA ASP A 316 -15.06 -14.28 -8.33
C ASP A 316 -15.09 -12.74 -8.23
N PRO A 317 -14.00 -12.04 -7.86
CA PRO A 317 -13.98 -10.58 -7.81
C PRO A 317 -14.16 -9.93 -9.18
N ILE A 318 -13.53 -10.48 -10.24
CA ILE A 318 -13.59 -9.93 -11.59
C ILE A 318 -15.00 -10.05 -12.14
N SER A 319 -15.64 -11.22 -11.98
CA SER A 319 -17.03 -11.41 -12.42
C SER A 319 -17.97 -10.40 -11.77
N HIS A 320 -17.92 -10.26 -10.43
CA HIS A 320 -18.78 -9.33 -9.70
C HIS A 320 -18.52 -7.87 -10.06
N TRP A 321 -17.25 -7.47 -10.24
CA TRP A 321 -16.91 -6.10 -10.56
C TRP A 321 -17.35 -5.72 -11.97
N PHE A 322 -17.16 -6.62 -12.94
CA PHE A 322 -17.61 -6.42 -14.32
C PHE A 322 -19.13 -6.39 -14.41
N TYR A 323 -19.82 -7.36 -13.79
CA TYR A 323 -21.28 -7.40 -13.69
C TYR A 323 -21.82 -6.14 -13.01
N GLY A 324 -21.28 -5.78 -11.84
CA GLY A 324 -21.73 -4.63 -11.06
C GLY A 324 -21.60 -3.32 -11.83
N THR A 325 -20.51 -3.16 -12.59
CA THR A 325 -20.29 -1.95 -13.40
C THR A 325 -21.36 -1.84 -14.49
N LEU A 326 -21.61 -2.92 -15.24
CA LEU A 326 -22.69 -2.93 -16.23
C LEU A 326 -24.06 -2.69 -15.60
N PHE A 327 -24.35 -3.38 -14.49
CA PHE A 327 -25.62 -3.27 -13.78
C PHE A 327 -25.91 -1.83 -13.33
N PHE A 328 -24.96 -1.18 -12.64
CA PHE A 328 -25.17 0.19 -12.14
C PHE A 328 -25.24 1.22 -13.26
N LEU A 329 -24.44 1.07 -14.32
CA LEU A 329 -24.51 1.96 -15.48
C LEU A 329 -25.86 1.84 -16.21
N LEU A 330 -26.39 0.62 -16.37
CA LEU A 330 -27.71 0.41 -16.97
C LEU A 330 -28.84 0.99 -16.11
N GLN A 331 -28.67 1.01 -14.78
CA GLN A 331 -29.62 1.63 -13.84
C GLN A 331 -29.48 3.16 -13.77
N GLU A 332 -28.35 3.73 -14.20
CA GLU A 332 -28.08 5.18 -14.20
C GLU A 332 -27.73 5.67 -15.62
N PRO A 333 -28.74 5.87 -16.50
CA PRO A 333 -28.52 6.18 -17.92
C PRO A 333 -27.69 7.43 -18.18
N LYS A 334 -27.74 8.41 -17.27
CA LYS A 334 -26.92 9.63 -17.36
C LYS A 334 -25.43 9.30 -17.24
N SER A 335 -25.06 8.48 -16.26
CA SER A 335 -23.68 8.05 -16.07
C SER A 335 -23.20 7.19 -17.23
N LEU A 336 -24.06 6.29 -17.74
CA LEU A 336 -23.74 5.51 -18.93
C LEU A 336 -23.46 6.40 -20.15
N LYS A 337 -24.30 7.41 -20.39
CA LYS A 337 -24.11 8.34 -21.50
C LYS A 337 -22.77 9.07 -21.41
N ILE A 338 -22.43 9.61 -20.24
CA ILE A 338 -21.15 10.30 -20.01
C ILE A 338 -19.97 9.36 -20.26
N LEU A 339 -20.02 8.14 -19.73
CA LEU A 339 -18.94 7.17 -19.91
C LEU A 339 -18.76 6.78 -21.39
N VAL A 340 -19.87 6.56 -22.10
CA VAL A 340 -19.84 6.27 -23.54
C VAL A 340 -19.23 7.43 -24.30
N GLU A 341 -19.61 8.67 -24.00
CA GLU A 341 -19.03 9.87 -24.62
C GLU A 341 -17.53 10.01 -24.35
N GLU A 342 -17.08 9.80 -23.11
CA GLU A 342 -15.64 9.82 -22.76
C GLU A 342 -14.85 8.79 -23.59
N ILE A 343 -15.31 7.54 -23.63
CA ILE A 343 -14.63 6.46 -24.36
C ILE A 343 -14.64 6.72 -25.88
N ARG A 344 -15.78 7.14 -26.45
CA ARG A 344 -15.91 7.37 -27.90
C ARG A 344 -15.10 8.58 -28.37
N ASN A 345 -14.88 9.57 -27.51
CA ASN A 345 -14.05 10.74 -27.83
C ASN A 345 -12.56 10.46 -27.63
N ALA A 346 -12.18 9.55 -26.72
CA ALA A 346 -10.79 9.23 -26.43
C ALA A 346 -10.11 8.38 -27.52
N PHE A 347 -10.88 7.54 -28.24
CA PHE A 347 -10.33 6.54 -29.16
C PHE A 347 -10.93 6.65 -30.56
N LYS A 348 -10.09 6.49 -31.60
CA LYS A 348 -10.53 6.51 -33.00
C LYS A 348 -10.95 5.12 -33.47
N SER A 349 -10.30 4.08 -32.94
CA SER A 349 -10.54 2.68 -33.27
C SER A 349 -10.63 1.80 -32.03
N TYR A 350 -11.31 0.66 -32.14
CA TYR A 350 -11.38 -0.33 -31.05
C TYR A 350 -9.98 -0.84 -30.66
N ASN A 351 -9.08 -0.98 -31.62
CA ASN A 351 -7.71 -1.46 -31.39
C ASN A 351 -6.83 -0.44 -30.64
N ASP A 352 -7.29 0.81 -30.50
CA ASP A 352 -6.57 1.84 -29.73
C ASP A 352 -6.76 1.65 -28.21
N ILE A 353 -7.74 0.81 -27.79
CA ILE A 353 -8.09 0.57 -26.39
C ILE A 353 -7.11 -0.42 -25.79
N THR A 354 -6.08 0.09 -25.12
CA THR A 354 -5.10 -0.69 -24.37
C THR A 354 -5.17 -0.41 -22.87
N PRO A 355 -4.66 -1.30 -21.99
CA PRO A 355 -4.61 -1.07 -20.55
C PRO A 355 -3.98 0.27 -20.16
N GLU A 356 -2.86 0.67 -20.78
CA GLU A 356 -2.23 1.96 -20.50
C GLU A 356 -3.10 3.15 -20.90
N SER A 357 -3.83 3.03 -22.01
CA SER A 357 -4.65 4.13 -22.53
C SER A 357 -5.87 4.41 -21.64
N VAL A 358 -6.54 3.38 -21.13
CA VAL A 358 -7.76 3.51 -20.33
C VAL A 358 -7.51 3.96 -18.88
N ILE A 359 -6.27 3.87 -18.40
CA ILE A 359 -5.87 4.40 -17.07
C ILE A 359 -6.06 5.93 -17.02
N SER A 360 -5.88 6.61 -18.16
CA SER A 360 -5.99 8.07 -18.26
C SER A 360 -7.42 8.60 -18.26
N LEU A 361 -8.44 7.74 -18.32
CA LEU A 361 -9.84 8.14 -18.45
C LEU A 361 -10.49 8.36 -17.07
N PRO A 362 -10.64 9.62 -16.61
CA PRO A 362 -11.05 9.90 -15.24
C PRO A 362 -12.45 9.38 -14.92
N TYR A 363 -13.41 9.48 -15.84
CA TYR A 363 -14.78 9.07 -15.59
C TYR A 363 -14.95 7.54 -15.61
N LEU A 364 -14.22 6.83 -16.48
CA LEU A 364 -14.12 5.37 -16.41
C LEU A 364 -13.57 4.90 -15.05
N GLN A 365 -12.46 5.49 -14.59
CA GLN A 365 -11.89 5.14 -13.28
C GLN A 365 -12.86 5.45 -12.14
N ALA A 366 -13.61 6.55 -12.26
CA ALA A 366 -14.64 6.93 -11.29
C ALA A 366 -15.81 5.93 -11.25
N CYS A 367 -16.29 5.48 -12.41
CA CYS A 367 -17.33 4.44 -12.49
C CYS A 367 -16.88 3.13 -11.83
N LEU A 368 -15.65 2.69 -12.14
CA LEU A 368 -15.09 1.47 -11.61
C LEU A 368 -14.94 1.52 -10.07
N LYS A 369 -14.46 2.64 -9.52
CA LYS A 369 -14.37 2.87 -8.06
C LYS A 369 -15.73 2.91 -7.39
N GLU A 370 -16.70 3.60 -7.99
CA GLU A 370 -18.05 3.68 -7.44
C GLU A 370 -18.74 2.32 -7.42
N THR A 371 -18.49 1.48 -8.43
CA THR A 371 -18.97 0.09 -8.44
C THR A 371 -18.42 -0.67 -7.25
N LEU A 372 -17.11 -0.59 -6.97
CA LEU A 372 -16.50 -1.29 -5.83
C LEU A 372 -17.02 -0.78 -4.47
N ARG A 373 -17.43 0.49 -4.40
CA ARG A 373 -18.06 1.06 -3.18
C ARG A 373 -19.45 0.47 -2.95
N MET A 374 -20.24 0.36 -4.01
CA MET A 374 -21.62 -0.14 -3.93
C MET A 374 -21.73 -1.66 -3.88
N LEU A 375 -20.82 -2.36 -4.56
CA LEU A 375 -20.75 -3.81 -4.64
C LEU A 375 -19.31 -4.29 -4.33
N PRO A 376 -18.87 -4.23 -3.07
CA PRO A 376 -17.58 -4.76 -2.68
C PRO A 376 -17.60 -6.30 -2.79
N SER A 377 -16.56 -6.86 -3.43
CA SER A 377 -16.48 -8.30 -3.74
C SER A 377 -16.37 -9.20 -2.50
N ASN A 378 -15.91 -8.68 -1.35
CA ASN A 378 -15.82 -9.45 -0.12
C ASN A 378 -16.57 -8.77 1.03
N LEU A 379 -17.51 -9.51 1.62
CA LEU A 379 -18.42 -9.04 2.67
C LEU A 379 -18.20 -9.74 4.02
N THR A 380 -17.09 -10.47 4.18
CA THR A 380 -16.80 -11.27 5.37
C THR A 380 -16.05 -10.49 6.46
N GLY A 381 -15.52 -9.31 6.14
CA GLY A 381 -14.81 -8.44 7.09
C GLY A 381 -13.35 -8.81 7.38
N PHE A 382 -12.85 -9.90 6.80
CA PHE A 382 -11.46 -10.38 6.94
C PHE A 382 -10.99 -10.52 8.40
N PRO A 383 -11.64 -11.37 9.20
CA PRO A 383 -11.39 -11.45 10.64
C PRO A 383 -9.92 -11.76 10.98
N ARG A 384 -9.39 -11.01 11.94
CA ARG A 384 -8.04 -11.12 12.51
C ARG A 384 -8.11 -11.46 14.00
N LEU A 385 -7.08 -12.13 14.49
CA LEU A 385 -6.84 -12.34 15.91
C LEU A 385 -6.04 -11.16 16.46
N SER A 386 -6.57 -10.53 17.51
CA SER A 386 -5.85 -9.47 18.20
C SER A 386 -4.65 -10.03 18.96
N PRO A 387 -3.48 -9.40 18.86
CA PRO A 387 -2.34 -9.70 19.70
C PRO A 387 -2.39 -9.04 21.09
N GLY A 388 -3.37 -8.16 21.35
CA GLY A 388 -3.33 -7.27 22.52
C GLY A 388 -2.87 -5.87 22.13
N ALA A 389 -3.64 -5.17 21.31
CA ALA A 389 -3.24 -3.91 20.68
C ALA A 389 -4.36 -2.86 20.67
N MET A 390 -3.98 -1.60 20.44
CA MET A 390 -4.93 -0.49 20.26
C MET A 390 -5.55 -0.54 18.86
N VAL A 391 -6.85 -0.28 18.79
CA VAL A 391 -7.61 -0.11 17.54
C VAL A 391 -8.53 1.09 17.73
N ASP A 392 -8.30 2.15 16.96
CA ASP A 392 -9.07 3.39 16.99
C ASP A 392 -9.28 3.94 18.43
N GLY A 393 -8.19 3.99 19.20
CA GLY A 393 -8.20 4.47 20.59
C GLY A 393 -8.70 3.46 21.63
N GLU A 394 -9.14 2.26 21.24
CA GLU A 394 -9.59 1.20 22.15
C GLU A 394 -8.58 0.06 22.28
N TYR A 395 -8.23 -0.32 23.52
CA TYR A 395 -7.40 -1.50 23.75
C TYR A 395 -8.20 -2.79 23.56
N ILE A 396 -7.73 -3.66 22.66
CA ILE A 396 -8.33 -4.94 22.34
C ILE A 396 -7.46 -6.07 22.92
N PRO A 397 -7.99 -6.89 23.84
CA PRO A 397 -7.24 -7.99 24.44
C PRO A 397 -6.77 -9.06 23.44
N LYS A 398 -5.65 -9.70 23.76
CA LYS A 398 -5.10 -10.82 22.99
C LYS A 398 -6.12 -11.96 22.82
N GLY A 399 -6.21 -12.51 21.62
CA GLY A 399 -7.11 -13.61 21.26
C GLY A 399 -8.54 -13.19 20.91
N VAL A 400 -8.90 -11.91 21.02
CA VAL A 400 -10.19 -11.39 20.54
C VAL A 400 -10.21 -11.38 19.02
N HIS A 401 -11.31 -11.80 18.42
CA HIS A 401 -11.51 -11.69 16.97
C HIS A 401 -11.96 -10.27 16.63
N VAL A 402 -11.33 -9.65 15.64
CA VAL A 402 -11.69 -8.33 15.14
C VAL A 402 -11.90 -8.35 13.65
N GLN A 403 -12.85 -7.56 13.16
CA GLN A 403 -13.07 -7.36 11.73
C GLN A 403 -13.61 -5.97 11.45
N THR A 404 -13.60 -5.59 10.17
CA THR A 404 -14.22 -4.34 9.70
C THR A 404 -15.36 -4.65 8.73
N SER A 405 -16.15 -3.64 8.37
CA SER A 405 -17.20 -3.81 7.34
C SER A 405 -17.08 -2.76 6.25
N ILE A 406 -16.48 -3.16 5.12
CA ILE A 406 -16.38 -2.33 3.92
C ILE A 406 -17.79 -1.93 3.42
N LEU A 407 -18.74 -2.87 3.48
CA LEU A 407 -20.13 -2.60 3.09
C LEU A 407 -20.77 -1.53 3.98
N ALA A 408 -20.65 -1.65 5.30
CA ALA A 408 -21.24 -0.67 6.22
C ALA A 408 -20.57 0.70 6.08
N LEU A 409 -19.24 0.74 5.96
CA LEU A 409 -18.47 1.96 5.75
C LEU A 409 -18.91 2.67 4.47
N GLY A 410 -18.96 1.95 3.34
CA GLY A 410 -19.33 2.50 2.03
C GLY A 410 -20.78 2.97 1.96
N ARG A 411 -21.66 2.45 2.81
CA ARG A 411 -23.08 2.83 2.90
C ARG A 411 -23.36 3.87 3.99
N SER A 412 -22.35 4.28 4.75
CA SER A 412 -22.54 5.17 5.89
C SER A 412 -22.65 6.62 5.44
N PRO A 413 -23.73 7.34 5.79
CA PRO A 413 -23.85 8.76 5.48
C PRO A 413 -22.85 9.64 6.25
N ARG A 414 -22.15 9.07 7.25
CA ARG A 414 -21.05 9.77 7.94
C ARG A 414 -19.83 9.96 7.05
N TYR A 415 -19.61 9.06 6.10
CA TYR A 415 -18.42 9.02 5.25
C TYR A 415 -18.72 9.29 3.78
N PHE A 416 -19.96 9.11 3.35
CA PHE A 416 -20.36 9.28 1.95
C PHE A 416 -21.71 9.97 1.85
N HIS A 417 -21.77 11.09 1.14
CA HIS A 417 -23.01 11.76 0.77
C HIS A 417 -23.77 10.93 -0.27
N GLU A 418 -25.10 10.85 -0.18
CA GLU A 418 -25.95 9.97 -1.01
C GLU A 418 -25.38 8.53 -1.12
N PRO A 419 -25.07 7.84 0.00
CA PRO A 419 -24.25 6.63 -0.02
C PRO A 419 -24.94 5.43 -0.69
N LEU A 420 -26.25 5.50 -0.90
CA LEU A 420 -27.02 4.41 -1.52
C LEU A 420 -27.22 4.61 -3.04
N HIS A 421 -26.76 5.73 -3.60
CA HIS A 421 -26.89 6.04 -5.01
C HIS A 421 -25.55 5.88 -5.75
N TYR A 422 -25.61 5.47 -7.01
CA TYR A 422 -24.44 5.36 -7.88
C TYR A 422 -24.04 6.75 -8.37
N ARG A 423 -22.95 7.28 -7.82
CA ARG A 423 -22.43 8.62 -8.11
C ARG A 423 -20.94 8.55 -8.43
N PRO A 424 -20.56 8.24 -9.69
CA PRO A 424 -19.16 8.28 -10.10
C PRO A 424 -18.49 9.65 -9.85
N HIS A 425 -19.27 10.73 -9.91
CA HIS A 425 -18.80 12.12 -9.81
C HIS A 425 -17.98 12.38 -8.54
N ARG A 426 -18.25 11.66 -7.44
CA ARG A 426 -17.50 11.78 -6.18
C ARG A 426 -16.01 11.41 -6.31
N TRP A 427 -15.64 10.60 -7.30
CA TRP A 427 -14.26 10.13 -7.49
C TRP A 427 -13.44 10.98 -8.45
N LEU A 428 -14.05 12.02 -9.03
CA LEU A 428 -13.39 12.93 -9.95
C LEU A 428 -12.54 13.95 -9.17
N PRO A 429 -11.41 14.42 -9.74
CA PRO A 429 -10.64 15.51 -9.15
C PRO A 429 -11.45 16.82 -9.21
N ALA A 430 -11.20 17.74 -8.27
CA ALA A 430 -11.97 18.98 -8.12
C ALA A 430 -11.92 19.87 -9.37
N GLU A 431 -10.86 19.76 -10.17
CA GLU A 431 -10.66 20.51 -11.40
C GLU A 431 -11.45 19.92 -12.59
N HIS A 432 -12.04 18.73 -12.43
CA HIS A 432 -12.77 18.07 -13.52
C HIS A 432 -14.12 18.77 -13.77
N PRO A 433 -14.54 19.03 -15.02
CA PRO A 433 -15.80 19.74 -15.33
C PRO A 433 -17.06 19.06 -14.80
N LEU A 434 -17.01 17.74 -14.60
CA LEU A 434 -18.09 16.92 -14.05
C LEU A 434 -17.95 16.68 -12.53
N TYR A 435 -17.00 17.32 -11.87
CA TYR A 435 -16.91 17.26 -10.41
C TYR A 435 -18.13 17.95 -9.80
N ASP A 436 -18.63 17.41 -8.68
CA ASP A 436 -19.76 17.95 -7.95
C ASP A 436 -19.33 18.18 -6.49
N ASP A 437 -19.26 19.46 -6.11
CA ASP A 437 -18.77 19.91 -4.79
C ASP A 437 -19.56 19.31 -3.62
N LYS A 438 -20.79 18.82 -3.86
CA LYS A 438 -21.58 18.16 -2.81
C LYS A 438 -20.90 16.90 -2.24
N PHE A 439 -19.94 16.32 -2.97
CA PHE A 439 -19.16 15.17 -2.55
C PHE A 439 -17.79 15.53 -1.95
N ALA A 440 -17.45 16.82 -1.80
CA ALA A 440 -16.14 17.26 -1.33
C ALA A 440 -15.77 16.76 0.08
N HIS A 441 -16.77 16.41 0.88
CA HIS A 441 -16.59 15.91 2.25
C HIS A 441 -16.65 14.39 2.37
N ASP A 442 -16.72 13.66 1.25
CA ASP A 442 -16.66 12.21 1.27
C ASP A 442 -15.27 11.71 1.67
N ASP A 443 -15.22 10.66 2.49
CA ASP A 443 -13.98 10.01 2.90
C ASP A 443 -13.53 8.97 1.86
N LEU A 444 -13.09 9.47 0.70
CA LEU A 444 -12.58 8.65 -0.39
C LEU A 444 -11.28 7.93 -0.03
N LYS A 445 -10.47 8.52 0.85
CA LYS A 445 -9.14 8.00 1.24
C LYS A 445 -9.22 6.92 2.31
N GLY A 446 -10.23 7.00 3.18
CA GLY A 446 -10.52 6.00 4.21
C GLY A 446 -11.24 4.76 3.70
N PHE A 447 -11.56 4.69 2.41
CA PHE A 447 -12.27 3.57 1.79
C PHE A 447 -11.33 2.59 1.09
N PHE A 448 -11.03 1.48 1.77
CA PHE A 448 -10.07 0.48 1.31
C PHE A 448 -10.73 -0.70 0.59
N PHE A 449 -10.94 -0.58 -0.74
CA PHE A 449 -11.58 -1.62 -1.56
C PHE A 449 -10.91 -3.00 -1.46
N PHE A 450 -9.58 -3.02 -1.48
CA PHE A 450 -8.75 -4.23 -1.47
C PHE A 450 -8.03 -4.43 -0.13
N ILE A 451 -8.54 -3.82 0.95
CA ILE A 451 -7.85 -3.70 2.24
C ILE A 451 -6.51 -2.95 2.07
N LEU A 452 -5.77 -2.75 3.15
CA LEU A 452 -4.37 -2.32 3.09
C LEU A 452 -3.49 -3.48 2.62
N GLY A 453 -2.86 -3.27 1.47
CA GLY A 453 -1.80 -4.11 0.95
C GLY A 453 -0.45 -3.78 1.61
N PRO A 454 0.55 -4.65 1.40
CA PRO A 454 1.87 -4.43 1.94
C PRO A 454 2.48 -3.22 1.16
N ARG A 455 3.00 -2.23 1.89
CA ARG A 455 3.45 -0.96 1.31
C ARG A 455 4.81 -1.09 0.66
N ARG A 456 4.93 -0.60 -0.56
CA ARG A 456 6.19 -0.64 -1.29
C ARG A 456 7.15 0.43 -0.78
N ALA A 457 8.38 0.03 -0.57
CA ALA A 457 9.49 0.92 -0.32
C ALA A 457 10.77 0.37 -0.94
N ILE A 458 11.83 1.16 -0.92
CA ILE A 458 13.20 0.68 -1.15
C ILE A 458 13.89 0.65 0.21
N ALA A 459 14.45 -0.50 0.57
CA ALA A 459 15.21 -0.68 1.80
C ALA A 459 16.53 -1.41 1.49
N GLN A 460 17.50 -1.35 2.39
CA GLN A 460 18.78 -2.04 2.20
C GLN A 460 18.65 -3.55 2.43
N ASP A 461 19.36 -4.34 1.61
CA ASP A 461 19.61 -5.75 1.88
C ASP A 461 20.71 -5.94 2.94
N ARG A 462 21.10 -7.20 3.21
CA ARG A 462 22.16 -7.51 4.18
C ARG A 462 23.54 -6.95 3.80
N GLY A 463 23.77 -6.64 2.53
CA GLY A 463 25.02 -6.09 2.00
C GLY A 463 24.95 -4.59 1.73
N GLY A 464 23.93 -3.88 2.22
CA GLY A 464 23.75 -2.44 1.98
C GLY A 464 23.25 -2.07 0.60
N LYS A 465 22.80 -3.03 -0.22
CA LYS A 465 22.27 -2.75 -1.56
C LYS A 465 20.78 -2.39 -1.48
N PRO A 466 20.33 -1.32 -2.15
CA PRO A 466 18.91 -1.00 -2.24
C PRO A 466 18.12 -2.12 -2.93
N GLN A 467 17.01 -2.56 -2.32
CA GLN A 467 16.08 -3.54 -2.87
C GLN A 467 14.64 -3.08 -2.66
N ILE A 468 13.74 -3.49 -3.56
CA ILE A 468 12.31 -3.25 -3.37
C ILE A 468 11.82 -4.16 -2.24
N VAL A 469 11.28 -3.54 -1.19
CA VAL A 469 10.54 -4.23 -0.15
C VAL A 469 9.07 -3.94 -0.31
N HIS A 470 8.26 -4.95 -0.06
CA HIS A 470 6.81 -4.83 -0.20
C HIS A 470 6.13 -4.57 1.13
N SER A 471 6.84 -4.49 2.26
CA SER A 471 6.22 -4.34 3.58
C SER A 471 7.11 -3.51 4.50
N ILE A 472 6.96 -2.18 4.46
CA ILE A 472 7.54 -1.27 5.46
C ILE A 472 6.40 -0.59 6.27
N PRO A 473 6.55 -0.42 7.60
CA PRO A 473 5.54 0.28 8.40
C PRO A 473 5.51 1.79 8.09
N VAL A 474 4.46 2.51 8.53
CA VAL A 474 4.55 3.99 8.58
C VAL A 474 5.70 4.35 9.52
N PRO A 475 6.55 5.32 9.17
CA PRO A 475 7.47 5.91 10.13
C PRO A 475 6.78 6.37 11.41
N THR A 476 7.39 6.09 12.56
CA THR A 476 6.88 6.55 13.85
C THR A 476 6.95 8.08 13.89
N LEU A 477 5.84 8.75 14.18
CA LEU A 477 5.79 10.21 14.27
C LEU A 477 6.57 10.68 15.52
N LEU A 478 7.60 11.50 15.32
CA LEU A 478 8.49 12.00 16.38
C LEU A 478 8.30 13.52 16.60
N PRO A 479 8.57 14.07 17.80
CA PRO A 479 8.54 15.51 18.02
C PRO A 479 9.38 16.29 17.00
N GLY A 480 8.87 17.42 16.50
CA GLY A 480 9.58 18.23 15.49
C GLY A 480 9.36 17.77 14.04
N THR A 481 8.61 16.69 13.82
CA THR A 481 8.45 16.05 12.50
C THR A 481 7.00 15.99 12.03
N VAL A 482 6.84 15.73 10.73
CA VAL A 482 5.55 15.43 10.10
C VAL A 482 5.65 14.10 9.34
N ILE A 483 4.51 13.46 9.12
CA ILE A 483 4.38 12.36 8.15
C ILE A 483 3.83 12.94 6.85
N VAL A 484 4.54 12.67 5.75
CA VAL A 484 4.15 13.06 4.40
C VAL A 484 3.83 11.80 3.60
N LYS A 485 2.68 11.80 2.92
CA LYS A 485 2.36 10.81 1.91
C LYS A 485 3.05 11.21 0.61
N THR A 486 4.07 10.45 0.23
CA THR A 486 4.92 10.73 -0.93
C THR A 486 4.14 10.53 -2.23
N VAL A 487 4.25 11.48 -3.16
CA VAL A 487 3.70 11.40 -4.52
C VAL A 487 4.78 11.52 -5.59
N ALA A 488 5.92 12.13 -5.26
CA ALA A 488 7.11 12.20 -6.11
C ALA A 488 8.39 12.07 -5.25
N VAL A 489 9.46 11.55 -5.84
CA VAL A 489 10.79 11.42 -5.25
C VAL A 489 11.84 11.85 -6.27
N ALA A 490 13.02 12.27 -5.79
CA ALA A 490 14.17 12.56 -6.63
C ALA A 490 15.34 11.63 -6.29
N LEU A 491 16.18 11.34 -7.30
CA LEU A 491 17.37 10.53 -7.13
C LEU A 491 18.57 11.44 -6.86
N ASN A 492 19.30 11.11 -5.80
CA ASN A 492 20.51 11.80 -5.38
C ASN A 492 21.70 10.83 -5.33
N PRO A 493 22.93 11.33 -5.51
CA PRO A 493 24.13 10.52 -5.26
C PRO A 493 24.18 9.95 -3.84
N SER A 494 23.61 10.65 -2.85
CA SER A 494 23.50 10.19 -1.46
C SER A 494 22.75 8.86 -1.33
N ASP A 495 21.71 8.62 -2.14
CA ASP A 495 20.83 7.46 -1.96
C ASP A 495 21.58 6.13 -2.16
N TYR A 496 22.62 6.09 -3.00
CA TYR A 496 23.47 4.90 -3.14
C TYR A 496 24.77 5.01 -2.32
N LYS A 497 25.35 6.22 -2.20
CA LYS A 497 26.61 6.42 -1.46
C LYS A 497 26.45 6.13 0.02
N ILE A 498 25.37 6.62 0.64
CA ILE A 498 25.10 6.42 2.07
C ILE A 498 24.85 4.93 2.34
N CYS A 499 24.05 4.26 1.50
CA CYS A 499 23.80 2.83 1.67
C CYS A 499 25.09 1.99 1.54
N ALA A 500 25.98 2.36 0.62
CA ALA A 500 27.26 1.69 0.44
C ALA A 500 28.25 1.98 1.59
N ALA A 501 28.27 3.22 2.10
CA ALA A 501 29.15 3.64 3.18
C ALA A 501 28.69 3.13 4.55
N PHE A 502 27.37 3.04 4.76
CA PHE A 502 26.74 2.64 6.02
C PHE A 502 25.71 1.52 5.78
N PRO A 503 26.16 0.28 5.51
CA PRO A 503 25.28 -0.87 5.33
C PRO A 503 24.41 -1.10 6.57
N THR A 504 23.12 -0.81 6.45
CA THR A 504 22.13 -0.88 7.53
C THR A 504 20.96 -1.73 7.07
N PRO A 505 21.02 -3.07 7.26
CA PRO A 505 20.03 -3.98 6.70
C PRO A 505 18.60 -3.65 7.15
N GLY A 506 17.70 -3.52 6.17
CA GLY A 506 16.30 -3.17 6.39
C GLY A 506 16.01 -1.69 6.57
N ALA A 507 17.02 -0.80 6.59
CA ALA A 507 16.80 0.63 6.64
C ALA A 507 16.22 1.17 5.32
N GLY A 508 15.25 2.08 5.42
CA GLY A 508 14.67 2.80 4.29
C GLY A 508 15.71 3.60 3.51
N VAL A 509 15.53 3.64 2.20
CA VAL A 509 16.38 4.35 1.24
C VAL A 509 15.64 5.56 0.70
N GLY A 510 16.38 6.57 0.25
CA GLY A 510 15.83 7.76 -0.38
C GLY A 510 15.83 8.94 0.56
N THR A 511 16.22 10.09 0.02
CA THR A 511 16.35 11.35 0.75
C THR A 511 15.25 12.33 0.38
N ASP A 512 15.00 12.54 -0.91
CA ASP A 512 14.10 13.56 -1.41
C ASP A 512 12.68 13.08 -1.66
N PHE A 513 11.71 13.90 -1.25
CA PHE A 513 10.29 13.64 -1.44
C PHE A 513 9.51 14.92 -1.77
N ALA A 514 8.36 14.73 -2.41
CA ALA A 514 7.25 15.68 -2.43
C ALA A 514 5.94 14.93 -2.24
N GLY A 515 4.99 15.55 -1.55
CA GLY A 515 3.78 14.88 -1.11
C GLY A 515 2.82 15.75 -0.32
N THR A 516 1.88 15.08 0.34
CA THR A 516 0.87 15.73 1.19
C THR A 516 1.10 15.37 2.64
N VAL A 517 1.14 16.37 3.53
CA VAL A 517 1.19 16.15 4.98
C VAL A 517 -0.06 15.38 5.40
N VAL A 518 0.11 14.28 6.15
CA VAL A 518 -1.00 13.48 6.69
C VAL A 518 -1.05 13.49 8.21
N ALA A 519 0.06 13.78 8.88
CA ALA A 519 0.12 13.92 10.34
C ALA A 519 1.24 14.90 10.72
N VAL A 520 1.04 15.60 11.85
CA VAL A 520 2.00 16.54 12.44
C VAL A 520 2.18 16.15 13.90
N ALA A 521 3.41 16.05 14.39
CA ALA A 521 3.64 15.67 15.79
C ALA A 521 3.22 16.80 16.74
N ASP A 522 2.60 16.44 17.86
CA ASP A 522 2.22 17.40 18.89
C ASP A 522 3.45 18.17 19.40
N GLY A 523 3.27 19.48 19.66
CA GLY A 523 4.35 20.36 20.13
C GLY A 523 5.38 20.73 19.07
N THR A 524 5.20 20.31 17.81
CA THR A 524 6.01 20.79 16.68
C THR A 524 5.66 22.26 16.45
N GLY A 525 6.59 23.17 16.70
CA GLY A 525 6.40 24.62 16.52
C GLY A 525 6.31 25.04 15.04
N THR A 526 5.40 24.43 14.28
CA THR A 526 5.19 24.63 12.85
C THR A 526 3.76 25.08 12.56
N ASP A 527 3.56 25.75 11.42
CA ASP A 527 2.25 26.10 10.88
C ASP A 527 1.72 25.05 9.88
N LEU A 528 2.47 23.96 9.64
CA LEU A 528 2.07 22.86 8.78
C LEU A 528 0.86 22.12 9.35
N ALA A 529 -0.06 21.72 8.47
CA ALA A 529 -1.26 20.98 8.81
C ALA A 529 -1.50 19.81 7.83
N PRO A 530 -2.22 18.75 8.25
CA PRO A 530 -2.68 17.71 7.33
C PRO A 530 -3.39 18.32 6.11
N GLY A 531 -3.05 17.84 4.92
CA GLY A 531 -3.52 18.38 3.64
C GLY A 531 -2.55 19.34 2.95
N ASP A 532 -1.53 19.84 3.64
CA ASP A 532 -0.52 20.71 3.03
C ASP A 532 0.34 19.98 2.00
N LEU A 533 0.57 20.62 0.86
CA LEU A 533 1.45 20.14 -0.19
C LEU A 533 2.87 20.61 0.12
N VAL A 534 3.81 19.66 0.19
CA VAL A 534 5.16 19.92 0.66
C VAL A 534 6.21 19.14 -0.14
N CYS A 535 7.43 19.67 -0.17
CA CYS A 535 8.62 18.93 -0.57
C CYS A 535 9.72 19.14 0.47
N GLY A 536 10.68 18.25 0.49
CA GLY A 536 11.77 18.33 1.47
C GLY A 536 12.75 17.19 1.34
N VAL A 537 13.62 17.11 2.35
CA VAL A 537 14.63 16.06 2.48
C VAL A 537 14.50 15.37 3.84
N THR A 538 14.74 14.07 3.87
CA THR A 538 14.93 13.29 5.09
C THR A 538 16.28 12.58 5.03
N ASN A 539 16.78 12.19 6.19
CA ASN A 539 17.86 11.21 6.26
C ASN A 539 17.35 9.83 5.83
N SER A 540 18.20 9.11 5.11
CA SER A 540 18.02 7.70 4.74
C SER A 540 19.04 6.83 5.47
N ALA A 541 18.86 5.51 5.46
CA ALA A 541 19.83 4.56 6.00
C ALA A 541 20.12 4.70 7.52
N ASP A 542 19.15 5.20 8.29
CA ASP A 542 19.29 5.38 9.73
C ASP A 542 19.07 4.05 10.49
N LEU A 543 19.99 3.72 11.41
CA LEU A 543 19.93 2.52 12.23
C LEU A 543 18.85 2.62 13.33
N GLU A 544 18.60 3.82 13.84
CA GLU A 544 17.61 4.02 14.91
C GLU A 544 16.18 4.03 14.34
N THR A 545 16.02 4.52 13.12
CA THR A 545 14.72 4.64 12.46
C THR A 545 14.69 3.96 11.09
N THR A 546 14.96 2.66 11.11
CA THR A 546 15.06 1.80 9.91
C THR A 546 13.83 1.84 9.00
N GLU A 547 12.66 2.18 9.53
CA GLU A 547 11.44 2.28 8.74
C GLU A 547 11.36 3.54 7.87
N ASN A 548 12.22 4.55 8.10
CA ASN A 548 12.14 5.84 7.44
C ASN A 548 13.06 5.92 6.21
N GLY A 549 12.53 6.46 5.11
CA GLY A 549 13.23 6.71 3.86
C GLY A 549 12.26 7.27 2.82
N ALA A 550 12.71 8.21 1.99
CA ALA A 550 11.85 8.91 1.05
C ALA A 550 11.29 8.00 -0.06
N PHE A 551 11.99 6.91 -0.41
CA PHE A 551 11.52 5.95 -1.42
C PHE A 551 10.51 4.97 -0.82
N ALA A 552 9.51 5.51 -0.13
CA ALA A 552 8.39 4.83 0.49
C ALA A 552 7.11 5.66 0.30
N GLU A 553 5.95 5.01 0.45
CA GLU A 553 4.65 5.69 0.38
C GLU A 553 4.45 6.77 1.45
N TYR A 554 5.12 6.62 2.59
CA TYR A 554 5.11 7.57 3.69
C TYR A 554 6.53 7.82 4.17
N VAL A 555 6.84 9.09 4.43
CA VAL A 555 8.13 9.53 4.95
C VAL A 555 7.92 10.44 6.14
N ARG A 556 8.68 10.22 7.21
CA ARG A 556 8.81 11.19 8.29
C ARG A 556 9.87 12.19 7.92
N ALA A 557 9.53 13.47 7.98
CA ALA A 557 10.45 14.54 7.67
C ALA A 557 10.49 15.58 8.80
N PRO A 558 11.68 16.04 9.18
CA PRO A 558 11.84 17.16 10.10
C PRO A 558 11.30 18.45 9.48
N THR A 559 10.56 19.23 10.26
CA THR A 559 9.85 20.42 9.75
C THR A 559 10.78 21.52 9.24
N GLU A 560 12.01 21.60 9.76
CA GLU A 560 13.04 22.55 9.32
C GLU A 560 13.58 22.29 7.90
N PHE A 561 13.35 21.10 7.34
CA PHE A 561 13.78 20.73 5.98
C PHE A 561 12.61 20.63 4.99
N ILE A 562 11.48 21.27 5.31
CA ILE A 562 10.26 21.22 4.51
C ILE A 562 9.94 22.59 3.90
N LEU A 563 9.60 22.57 2.62
CA LEU A 563 9.04 23.69 1.88
C LEU A 563 7.61 23.38 1.46
N ARG A 564 6.73 24.38 1.51
CA ARG A 564 5.39 24.27 0.92
C ARG A 564 5.50 24.33 -0.60
N VAL A 565 4.89 23.37 -1.28
CA VAL A 565 4.71 23.42 -2.74
C VAL A 565 3.45 24.23 -3.02
N PRO A 566 3.51 25.30 -3.84
CA PRO A 566 2.33 26.08 -4.22
C PRO A 566 1.31 25.17 -4.92
N GLY A 567 0.14 24.98 -4.30
CA GLY A 567 -0.97 24.25 -4.91
C GLY A 567 -1.89 25.19 -5.71
N PRO A 568 -2.74 24.65 -6.61
CA PRO A 568 -3.82 25.42 -7.21
C PRO A 568 -4.70 26.05 -6.11
N GLY A 569 -4.91 27.37 -6.16
CA GLY A 569 -5.88 28.06 -5.30
C GLY A 569 -5.41 28.53 -3.91
N ARG A 570 -4.13 28.35 -3.52
CA ARG A 570 -3.60 29.06 -2.34
C ARG A 570 -2.95 30.37 -2.77
N ALA A 571 -3.48 31.48 -2.27
CA ALA A 571 -2.90 32.81 -2.47
C ALA A 571 -1.44 32.82 -2.00
N THR A 572 -0.50 32.84 -2.93
CA THR A 572 0.88 33.18 -2.63
C THR A 572 0.90 34.63 -2.14
N LYS A 573 1.70 34.94 -1.12
CA LYS A 573 1.99 36.34 -0.78
C LYS A 573 2.46 37.04 -2.06
N PRO A 574 2.03 38.29 -2.34
CA PRO A 574 2.47 39.02 -3.52
C PRO A 574 4.01 39.05 -3.55
N GLY A 575 4.61 38.45 -4.58
CA GLY A 575 6.06 38.44 -4.79
C GLY A 575 6.77 37.09 -4.63
N ILE A 576 6.10 36.02 -4.17
CA ILE A 576 6.67 34.65 -4.15
C ILE A 576 5.75 33.72 -4.94
N GLY A 577 5.70 33.90 -6.26
CA GLY A 577 4.87 33.09 -7.15
C GLY A 577 5.74 32.15 -7.98
N ILE A 578 5.76 30.86 -7.65
CA ILE A 578 6.05 29.82 -8.63
C ILE A 578 4.71 29.15 -8.92
N SER A 579 3.97 29.68 -9.89
CA SER A 579 2.63 29.19 -10.24
C SER A 579 2.61 27.81 -10.89
N ASP A 580 3.79 27.26 -11.27
CA ASP A 580 3.92 26.05 -12.09
C ASP A 580 4.83 24.96 -11.46
N MET A 581 4.97 24.95 -10.13
CA MET A 581 5.74 23.92 -9.44
C MET A 581 4.89 22.67 -9.21
N ASP A 582 4.99 21.72 -10.14
CA ASP A 582 4.50 20.35 -9.92
C ASP A 582 5.36 19.64 -8.85
N MET A 583 4.77 18.67 -8.16
CA MET A 583 5.38 17.80 -7.15
C MET A 583 6.68 17.15 -7.62
N ALA A 584 6.77 16.77 -8.90
CA ALA A 584 8.00 16.23 -9.46
C ALA A 584 9.16 17.23 -9.43
N LYS A 585 8.89 18.51 -9.73
CA LYS A 585 9.88 19.59 -9.60
C LYS A 585 10.18 19.87 -8.13
N GLY A 586 9.15 19.91 -7.28
CA GLY A 586 9.31 20.09 -5.84
C GLY A 586 10.24 19.05 -5.22
N ALA A 587 10.10 17.78 -5.60
CA ALA A 587 10.94 16.69 -5.09
C ALA A 587 12.43 16.89 -5.40
N SER A 588 12.79 17.59 -6.48
CA SER A 588 14.19 17.85 -6.84
C SER A 588 14.89 18.93 -6.01
N LEU A 589 14.16 19.63 -5.12
CA LEU A 589 14.70 20.75 -4.36
C LEU A 589 15.37 20.32 -3.06
N GLY A 590 14.91 19.25 -2.40
CA GLY A 590 15.25 18.90 -1.02
C GLY A 590 16.75 18.86 -0.75
N THR A 591 17.42 17.82 -1.22
CA THR A 591 18.85 17.58 -0.96
C THR A 591 19.71 18.68 -1.57
N ALA A 592 19.37 19.16 -2.77
CA ALA A 592 20.12 20.22 -3.44
C ALA A 592 20.15 21.51 -2.61
N LEU A 593 18.98 21.98 -2.16
CA LEU A 593 18.86 23.22 -1.40
C LEU A 593 19.46 23.08 0.00
N ALA A 594 19.22 21.96 0.68
CA ALA A 594 19.81 21.69 2.00
C ALA A 594 21.34 21.71 1.93
N THR A 595 21.91 21.02 0.94
CA THR A 595 23.37 20.98 0.71
C THR A 595 23.94 22.36 0.43
N CYS A 596 23.28 23.14 -0.44
CA CYS A 596 23.68 24.50 -0.77
C CYS A 596 23.64 25.42 0.46
N THR A 597 22.57 25.33 1.24
CA THR A 597 22.37 26.18 2.43
C THR A 597 23.45 25.91 3.48
N LEU A 598 23.75 24.63 3.74
CA LEU A 598 24.83 24.23 4.65
C LEU A 598 26.21 24.68 4.14
N ALA A 599 26.49 24.55 2.83
CA ALA A 599 27.77 24.96 2.25
C ALA A 599 27.98 26.48 2.30
N LEU A 600 26.94 27.26 2.02
CA LEU A 600 27.01 28.72 1.95
C LEU A 600 27.04 29.38 3.33
N TRP A 601 26.21 28.92 4.27
CA TRP A 601 26.00 29.62 5.55
C TRP A 601 26.36 28.81 6.79
N GLY A 602 26.78 27.55 6.65
CA GLY A 602 27.30 26.77 7.77
C GLY A 602 28.50 27.46 8.42
N ALA A 603 28.53 27.48 9.75
CA ALA A 603 29.59 28.12 10.54
C ALA A 603 30.98 27.56 10.21
N ASP A 604 31.05 26.26 9.91
CA ASP A 604 32.27 25.53 9.53
C ASP A 604 32.50 25.47 8.01
N ALA A 605 31.60 26.04 7.21
CA ALA A 605 31.69 26.07 5.75
C ALA A 605 32.07 27.50 5.28
N LEU A 606 31.36 28.07 4.31
CA LEU A 606 31.67 29.42 3.80
C LEU A 606 31.29 30.55 4.75
N ASN A 607 30.32 30.34 5.66
CA ASN A 607 29.84 31.33 6.63
C ASN A 607 29.62 32.72 6.00
N LEU A 608 28.87 32.76 4.90
CA LEU A 608 28.63 34.00 4.16
C LEU A 608 27.84 35.00 5.00
N PRO A 609 28.16 36.30 4.92
CA PRO A 609 27.56 37.33 5.78
C PRO A 609 26.17 37.81 5.32
N ALA A 610 25.75 37.45 4.10
CA ALA A 610 24.47 37.85 3.53
C ALA A 610 23.67 36.62 3.10
N THR A 611 22.36 36.69 3.28
CA THR A 611 21.38 35.65 2.92
C THR A 611 20.31 36.27 2.00
N PRO A 612 19.44 35.47 1.37
CA PRO A 612 18.31 36.01 0.62
C PRO A 612 17.37 36.86 1.48
N ASP A 613 17.24 36.56 2.78
CA ASP A 613 16.41 37.32 3.73
C ASP A 613 17.10 38.59 4.25
N SER A 614 18.42 38.69 4.11
CA SER A 614 19.23 39.83 4.53
C SER A 614 20.33 40.09 3.50
N PRO A 615 19.95 40.54 2.28
CA PRO A 615 20.89 40.67 1.17
C PRO A 615 21.83 41.85 1.36
N GLN A 616 23.02 41.76 0.76
CA GLN A 616 23.95 42.87 0.71
C GLN A 616 23.31 44.05 -0.07
N PRO A 617 23.42 45.30 0.43
CA PRO A 617 22.85 46.46 -0.26
C PRO A 617 23.35 46.59 -1.71
N SER A 618 22.42 46.84 -2.64
CA SER A 618 22.70 46.94 -4.08
C SER A 618 23.64 48.09 -4.47
N ASN A 619 23.83 49.07 -3.58
CA ASN A 619 24.75 50.20 -3.74
C ASN A 619 26.18 49.93 -3.19
N SER A 620 26.47 48.70 -2.75
CA SER A 620 27.81 48.31 -2.35
C SER A 620 28.78 48.46 -3.53
N LYS A 621 29.78 49.34 -3.39
CA LYS A 621 30.78 49.61 -4.45
C LYS A 621 31.61 48.38 -4.84
N THR A 622 31.63 47.34 -4.01
CA THR A 622 32.36 46.09 -4.26
C THR A 622 31.57 44.92 -3.67
N PRO A 623 30.67 44.29 -4.44
CA PRO A 623 30.01 43.06 -4.01
C PRO A 623 31.06 41.96 -3.76
N LEU A 624 30.77 41.09 -2.78
CA LEU A 624 31.70 40.04 -2.34
C LEU A 624 31.73 38.91 -3.38
N PRO A 625 32.88 38.63 -4.02
CA PRO A 625 32.99 37.55 -4.99
C PRO A 625 32.96 36.18 -4.30
N VAL A 626 32.10 35.30 -4.82
CA VAL A 626 32.01 33.90 -4.40
C VAL A 626 32.16 33.01 -5.62
N LEU A 627 33.16 32.12 -5.61
CA LEU A 627 33.38 31.16 -6.70
C LEU A 627 32.57 29.90 -6.46
N VAL A 628 31.72 29.55 -7.43
CA VAL A 628 31.06 28.24 -7.52
C VAL A 628 31.77 27.44 -8.62
N TYR A 629 32.64 26.50 -8.24
CA TYR A 629 33.30 25.63 -9.20
C TYR A 629 32.33 24.53 -9.64
N GLY A 630 32.04 24.44 -10.95
CA GLY A 630 31.04 23.52 -11.50
C GLY A 630 29.60 24.06 -11.46
N GLY A 631 29.38 25.30 -11.93
CA GLY A 631 28.09 26.00 -11.86
C GLY A 631 26.93 25.36 -12.63
N SER A 632 27.22 24.46 -13.57
CA SER A 632 26.19 23.74 -14.34
C SER A 632 25.71 22.44 -13.66
N THR A 633 26.19 22.13 -12.45
CA THR A 633 25.73 20.98 -11.66
C THR A 633 24.47 21.31 -10.88
N ALA A 634 23.78 20.30 -10.32
CA ALA A 634 22.57 20.50 -9.52
C ALA A 634 22.80 21.47 -8.34
N THR A 635 23.89 21.28 -7.59
CA THR A 635 24.30 22.19 -6.51
C THR A 635 24.95 23.48 -7.03
N GLY A 636 25.53 23.47 -8.23
CA GLY A 636 26.04 24.66 -8.91
C GLY A 636 24.98 25.74 -9.17
N THR A 637 23.70 25.36 -9.18
CA THR A 637 22.57 26.31 -9.25
C THR A 637 22.48 27.26 -8.05
N THR A 638 23.26 27.03 -6.98
CA THR A 638 23.50 27.96 -5.86
C THR A 638 23.83 29.39 -6.29
N ILE A 639 24.33 29.58 -7.51
CA ILE A 639 24.49 30.90 -8.15
C ILE A 639 23.25 31.78 -7.93
N GLN A 640 22.05 31.20 -8.01
CA GLN A 640 20.79 31.91 -7.77
C GLN A 640 20.67 32.42 -6.32
N LEU A 641 21.03 31.60 -5.33
CA LEU A 641 21.02 31.99 -3.91
C LEU A 641 22.02 33.10 -3.61
N LEU A 642 23.22 33.01 -4.20
CA LEU A 642 24.24 34.06 -4.07
C LEU A 642 23.76 35.37 -4.69
N LYS A 643 23.13 35.31 -5.87
CA LYS A 643 22.57 36.48 -6.54
C LYS A 643 21.46 37.13 -5.72
N LEU A 644 20.55 36.33 -5.17
CA LEU A 644 19.49 36.80 -4.27
C LEU A 644 20.04 37.41 -2.98
N SER A 645 21.19 36.93 -2.50
CA SER A 645 21.88 37.47 -1.32
C SER A 645 22.64 38.78 -1.60
N GLY A 646 22.57 39.33 -2.82
CA GLY A 646 23.27 40.56 -3.22
C GLY A 646 24.78 40.38 -3.41
N LEU A 647 25.27 39.14 -3.51
CA LEU A 647 26.69 38.81 -3.67
C LEU A 647 27.09 38.77 -5.16
N ASP A 648 28.37 38.59 -5.44
CA ASP A 648 28.93 38.49 -6.79
C ASP A 648 29.28 37.03 -7.14
N PRO A 649 28.33 36.24 -7.69
CA PRO A 649 28.59 34.86 -8.06
C PRO A 649 29.45 34.79 -9.34
N ILE A 650 30.61 34.18 -9.22
CA ILE A 650 31.46 33.78 -10.35
C ILE A 650 31.52 32.27 -10.43
N THR A 651 31.66 31.71 -11.62
CA THR A 651 31.56 30.25 -11.77
C THR A 651 32.43 29.67 -12.88
N THR A 652 32.63 28.35 -12.81
CA THR A 652 33.25 27.57 -13.88
C THR A 652 32.27 26.55 -14.44
N CYS A 653 32.24 26.38 -15.76
CA CYS A 653 31.50 25.30 -16.45
C CYS A 653 32.06 25.07 -17.85
N SER A 654 31.54 24.10 -18.60
CA SER A 654 31.87 23.95 -20.02
C SER A 654 31.27 25.11 -20.83
N PRO A 655 31.89 25.51 -21.97
CA PRO A 655 31.39 26.62 -22.81
C PRO A 655 29.93 26.47 -23.23
N SER A 656 29.48 25.23 -23.47
CA SER A 656 28.09 24.91 -23.81
C SER A 656 27.05 25.33 -22.76
N ASN A 657 27.47 25.54 -21.51
CA ASN A 657 26.59 25.88 -20.39
C ASN A 657 26.72 27.34 -19.94
N PHE A 658 27.48 28.19 -20.65
CA PHE A 658 27.74 29.56 -20.23
C PHE A 658 26.46 30.39 -20.12
N ASP A 659 25.57 30.27 -21.11
CA ASP A 659 24.32 31.02 -21.13
C ASP A 659 23.36 30.54 -20.05
N LEU A 660 23.38 29.23 -19.74
CA LEU A 660 22.60 28.65 -18.65
C LEU A 660 23.02 29.24 -17.30
N VAL A 661 24.32 29.21 -16.96
CA VAL A 661 24.77 29.70 -15.65
C VAL A 661 24.69 31.24 -15.53
N ARG A 662 24.79 31.97 -16.65
CA ARG A 662 24.46 33.41 -16.67
C ARG A 662 22.98 33.66 -16.41
N SER A 663 22.09 32.82 -16.95
CA SER A 663 20.66 32.91 -16.66
C SER A 663 20.34 32.68 -15.17
N TYR A 664 21.17 31.91 -14.47
CA TYR A 664 21.10 31.75 -13.01
C TYR A 664 21.64 32.94 -12.21
N GLY A 665 22.32 33.89 -12.87
CA GLY A 665 22.80 35.12 -12.25
C GLY A 665 24.32 35.23 -12.10
N ALA A 666 25.11 34.34 -12.69
CA ALA A 666 26.57 34.44 -12.67
C ALA A 666 27.06 35.71 -13.36
N THR A 667 27.88 36.51 -12.67
CA THR A 667 28.46 37.76 -13.20
C THR A 667 29.63 37.46 -14.15
N ALA A 668 30.39 36.40 -13.89
CA ALA A 668 31.46 35.91 -14.75
C ALA A 668 31.48 34.38 -14.80
N VAL A 669 31.84 33.86 -15.97
CA VAL A 669 31.88 32.43 -16.27
C VAL A 669 33.20 32.09 -16.94
N PHE A 670 33.87 31.05 -16.44
CA PHE A 670 35.15 30.60 -16.95
C PHE A 670 35.09 29.13 -17.40
N ASP A 671 35.80 28.81 -18.48
CA ASP A 671 35.88 27.44 -18.99
C ASP A 671 36.89 26.64 -18.16
N TYR A 672 36.41 25.72 -17.31
CA TYR A 672 37.28 24.93 -16.43
C TYR A 672 38.32 24.09 -17.18
N SER A 673 38.14 23.82 -18.47
CA SER A 673 39.08 22.99 -19.25
C SER A 673 40.36 23.73 -19.62
N ARG A 674 40.38 25.06 -19.46
CA ARG A 674 41.54 25.86 -19.82
C ARG A 674 42.58 25.92 -18.70
N PRO A 675 43.88 25.82 -19.01
CA PRO A 675 44.94 25.88 -18.00
C PRO A 675 45.10 27.26 -17.35
N ASP A 676 44.63 28.33 -17.99
CA ASP A 676 44.69 29.71 -17.51
C ASP A 676 43.49 30.12 -16.62
N THR A 677 42.55 29.21 -16.37
CA THR A 677 41.30 29.48 -15.64
C THR A 677 41.53 30.14 -14.28
N ALA A 678 42.43 29.59 -13.47
CA ALA A 678 42.71 30.12 -12.14
C ALA A 678 43.30 31.54 -12.18
N THR A 679 44.18 31.81 -13.15
CA THR A 679 44.78 33.13 -13.38
C THR A 679 43.70 34.13 -13.78
N ASN A 680 42.83 33.75 -14.73
CA ASN A 680 41.74 34.61 -15.21
C ASN A 680 40.73 34.95 -14.09
N ILE A 681 40.40 33.99 -13.22
CA ILE A 681 39.56 34.24 -12.03
C ILE A 681 40.25 35.22 -11.07
N LYS A 682 41.56 35.04 -10.85
CA LYS A 682 42.34 35.89 -9.96
C LYS A 682 42.43 37.33 -10.46
N GLU A 683 42.64 37.51 -11.76
CA GLU A 683 42.64 38.81 -12.42
C GLU A 683 41.27 39.48 -12.33
N TYR A 684 40.20 38.77 -12.66
CA TYR A 684 38.83 39.28 -12.58
C TYR A 684 38.47 39.75 -11.16
N THR A 685 38.83 38.97 -10.14
CA THR A 685 38.54 39.32 -8.74
C THR A 685 39.51 40.34 -8.15
N GLY A 686 40.56 40.75 -8.88
CA GLY A 686 41.65 41.58 -8.34
C GLY A 686 42.38 40.91 -7.18
N GLY A 687 42.44 39.58 -7.14
CA GLY A 687 43.07 38.79 -6.08
C GLY A 687 42.31 38.78 -4.75
N ARG A 688 41.02 39.17 -4.73
CA ARG A 688 40.20 39.32 -3.52
C ARG A 688 39.33 38.10 -3.18
N LEU A 689 39.40 37.01 -3.94
CA LEU A 689 38.54 35.84 -3.78
C LEU A 689 38.82 35.10 -2.47
N LYS A 690 37.86 35.13 -1.54
CA LYS A 690 37.97 34.47 -0.22
C LYS A 690 37.00 33.32 0.01
N HIS A 691 35.97 33.15 -0.81
CA HIS A 691 34.94 32.13 -0.61
C HIS A 691 34.79 31.29 -1.86
N VAL A 692 34.98 29.97 -1.71
CA VAL A 692 34.92 29.03 -2.83
C VAL A 692 34.09 27.81 -2.46
N MET A 693 33.01 27.57 -3.20
CA MET A 693 32.22 26.34 -3.15
C MET A 693 32.62 25.45 -4.32
N ASP A 694 33.18 24.28 -4.02
CA ASP A 694 33.60 23.29 -5.01
C ASP A 694 32.59 22.14 -5.10
N CYS A 695 31.79 22.16 -6.17
CA CYS A 695 30.76 21.16 -6.42
C CYS A 695 31.32 19.86 -7.01
N ILE A 696 32.61 19.82 -7.38
CA ILE A 696 33.26 18.68 -8.02
C ILE A 696 34.17 17.95 -7.02
N SER A 697 34.98 18.71 -6.27
CA SER A 697 35.89 18.20 -5.23
C SER A 697 36.94 17.19 -5.75
N GLY A 698 37.35 17.34 -7.01
CA GLY A 698 38.42 16.56 -7.65
C GLY A 698 39.77 17.25 -7.55
N LYS A 699 40.84 16.57 -7.98
CA LYS A 699 42.20 17.12 -7.91
C LYS A 699 42.32 18.44 -8.69
N GLU A 700 41.82 18.45 -9.92
CA GLU A 700 41.89 19.59 -10.82
C GLU A 700 41.04 20.77 -10.31
N SER A 701 39.86 20.49 -9.73
CA SER A 701 39.01 21.54 -9.15
C SER A 701 39.65 22.17 -7.92
N VAL A 702 40.22 21.35 -7.04
CA VAL A 702 40.93 21.81 -5.84
C VAL A 702 42.13 22.67 -6.21
N GLU A 703 42.98 22.20 -7.14
CA GLU A 703 44.14 22.95 -7.63
C GLU A 703 43.75 24.30 -8.23
N CYS A 704 42.73 24.33 -9.10
CA CYS A 704 42.23 25.55 -9.71
C CYS A 704 41.66 26.53 -8.67
N CYS A 705 40.83 26.02 -7.74
CA CYS A 705 40.23 26.83 -6.67
C CYS A 705 41.30 27.49 -5.80
N TYR A 706 42.29 26.73 -5.33
CA TYR A 706 43.37 27.24 -4.49
C TYR A 706 44.26 28.25 -5.21
N ALA A 707 44.56 28.02 -6.49
CA ALA A 707 45.35 28.96 -7.30
C ALA A 707 44.61 30.30 -7.51
N ALA A 708 43.27 30.25 -7.66
CA ALA A 708 42.42 31.41 -7.83
C ALA A 708 42.25 32.22 -6.53
N MET A 709 42.28 31.58 -5.36
CA MET A 709 42.06 32.22 -4.07
C MET A 709 43.09 33.31 -3.72
N ALA A 710 42.65 34.24 -2.87
CA ALA A 710 43.46 35.30 -2.31
C ALA A 710 44.62 34.75 -1.48
N ARG A 711 45.80 35.37 -1.58
CA ARG A 711 47.00 34.96 -0.81
C ARG A 711 46.82 35.08 0.71
N THR A 712 45.87 35.90 1.17
CA THR A 712 45.54 36.07 2.59
C THR A 712 44.72 34.91 3.19
N GLY A 713 44.40 33.89 2.39
CA GLY A 713 43.52 32.80 2.79
C GLY A 713 42.03 33.15 2.67
N GLY A 714 41.19 32.16 2.95
CA GLY A 714 39.73 32.21 2.79
C GLY A 714 39.07 30.93 3.28
N ARG A 715 37.78 30.78 2.96
CA ARG A 715 36.98 29.59 3.25
C ARG A 715 36.71 28.82 1.96
N TYR A 716 36.89 27.51 2.03
CA TYR A 716 36.66 26.57 0.94
C TYR A 716 35.69 25.50 1.45
N ALA A 717 34.60 25.28 0.71
CA ALA A 717 33.61 24.26 1.01
C ALA A 717 33.55 23.26 -0.14
N SER A 718 33.81 21.99 0.15
CA SER A 718 33.69 20.89 -0.82
C SER A 718 32.45 20.05 -0.56
N LEU A 719 31.81 19.57 -1.62
CA LEU A 719 30.63 18.72 -1.51
C LEU A 719 30.94 17.22 -1.41
N ASN A 720 32.17 16.82 -1.71
CA ASN A 720 32.69 15.49 -1.37
C ASN A 720 33.93 15.62 -0.47
N GLN A 721 34.32 14.49 0.13
CA GLN A 721 35.59 14.38 0.83
C GLN A 721 36.74 14.61 -0.16
N VAL A 722 37.54 15.65 0.07
CA VAL A 722 38.75 15.92 -0.71
C VAL A 722 39.85 14.97 -0.25
N LEU A 723 40.36 14.15 -1.16
CA LEU A 723 41.45 13.23 -0.87
C LEU A 723 42.73 14.02 -0.56
N MET A 724 43.57 13.48 0.32
CA MET A 724 44.82 14.15 0.71
C MET A 724 45.74 14.44 -0.49
N SER A 725 45.70 13.59 -1.52
CA SER A 725 46.45 13.74 -2.77
C SER A 725 46.00 14.90 -3.65
N CYS A 726 44.82 15.47 -3.39
CA CYS A 726 44.29 16.61 -4.13
C CYS A 726 44.80 17.95 -3.59
N TRP A 727 45.36 17.99 -2.37
CA TRP A 727 45.86 19.24 -1.79
C TRP A 727 47.19 19.65 -2.43
N PRO A 728 47.35 20.90 -2.90
CA PRO A 728 48.56 21.38 -3.58
C PRO A 728 49.84 21.38 -2.72
N ARG A 729 49.73 21.10 -1.42
CA ARG A 729 50.85 20.94 -0.48
C ARG A 729 50.49 19.83 0.51
N GLY A 730 51.27 18.76 0.57
CA GLY A 730 51.01 17.55 1.36
C GLY A 730 51.03 17.72 2.90
N GLU A 731 51.04 18.94 3.42
CA GLU A 731 51.03 19.23 4.85
C GLU A 731 50.23 20.52 5.07
N LEU A 732 49.04 20.45 5.69
CA LEU A 732 48.53 21.39 6.70
C LEU A 732 47.03 21.19 7.02
N PHE A 733 46.79 21.00 8.31
CA PHE A 733 45.54 21.14 9.10
C PHE A 733 44.42 20.09 8.95
N MET A 734 44.47 19.08 9.82
CA MET A 734 43.24 18.47 10.37
C MET A 734 42.62 19.42 11.40
N PRO A 735 41.30 19.67 11.41
CA PRO A 735 40.61 19.96 12.66
C PRO A 735 40.58 18.69 13.53
N PRO A 736 40.65 18.80 14.87
CA PRO A 736 40.52 17.64 15.75
C PRO A 736 39.12 17.02 15.58
N LEU A 737 39.10 15.69 15.52
CA LEU A 737 37.91 14.82 15.41
C LEU A 737 36.88 15.06 16.51
#